data_AF-A0A839LJC9-F1
#
_entry.id   AF-A0A839LJC9-F1
#
_cell.length_a   1.000
_cell.length_b   1.000
_cell.length_c   1.000
_cell.angle_alpha   90.00
_cell.angle_beta   90.00
_cell.angle_gamma   90.00
#
_symmetry.space_group_name_H-M   'P 1'
#
loop_
_entity.id
_entity.type
_entity.pdbx_description
1 polymer ?
#
loop_
_entity_poly.entity_id
_entity_poly.type
_entity_poly.pdbx_seq_one_letter_code
_entity_poly.pdbx_strand_id
1 'polypeptide(L)'
;MDPIFKPRPKLWPAGLLVRVQAFCIDALLLVLLGAPILWVSQHRLVSRLDDFSPSSLFVNWLLPALYFVGFWAWQGASFGMLFSGIRVVDFYSGEKPTLKQTLLRWVGALVSLLPLGLGLWWSTVDARGQSWHDRLAGTQVVWRRARAEGEPEELGYLLRHWRGEQGLAQSFWINNLLLATPLAMLVTGLMSWIGAKGEYLQASAIAVMVGWPLMLTLNTWCVVGAWRSAGNYLRHDGAAVWGYGARLLMGLGMLQIAASLLVGFLPQLGEYWQMARGIDPIGRTEFHLAEDGTSVRMEGPIGMGDATRLDTLMKAQPQLQRFELQSPGGRLHEAERMAEMISGRSGASAWVVEHCESACTILFLAAPSRQLMPEARLGFHRASSGTYNPVFDELANKELEKTYRKLNLPDYFITRTLKTPSRSMWYPSMDELISHALIPEPPKTLDIFLPPGANSPLKSYVEALRANPAWYALEGRFTGSIDQAAQRMLAARQAQLPDEAVQAAGFMVAAEQMGTLVHELQPVLRHQLVRQVEAQLRAAKAQSLEACQGLLGGQLILRRLLPLELHVSDSHWVQEAANSPRVRRSSNVPTPVELEVVRRRLGPLAPGMLAHWWGAQPGVPAAPRCEQVLQILDQLGRLPVQQRELAERLMFQRPA
;
A
#
# COMPACT_ATOMS: atom_id res chain seq x y z
N MET A 1 -83.02 -27.51 16.14
CA MET A 1 -81.84 -27.15 15.33
C MET A 1 -80.62 -27.49 16.17
N ASP A 2 -80.10 -28.71 16.01
CA ASP A 2 -78.88 -29.17 16.66
C ASP A 2 -77.68 -28.96 15.73
N PRO A 3 -76.54 -28.43 16.21
CA PRO A 3 -75.35 -28.30 15.38
C PRO A 3 -74.75 -29.70 15.15
N ILE A 4 -74.65 -30.05 13.87
CA ILE A 4 -74.05 -31.28 13.36
C ILE A 4 -72.60 -31.39 13.88
N PHE A 5 -72.35 -32.30 14.82
CA PHE A 5 -71.00 -32.73 15.20
C PHE A 5 -70.37 -33.48 14.03
N LYS A 6 -69.53 -32.79 13.24
CA LYS A 6 -68.62 -33.47 12.30
C LYS A 6 -67.65 -34.36 13.11
N PRO A 7 -67.45 -35.63 12.74
CA PRO A 7 -66.48 -36.50 13.41
C PRO A 7 -65.06 -35.93 13.25
N ARG A 8 -64.28 -35.96 14.34
CA ARG A 8 -62.93 -35.39 14.39
C ARG A 8 -62.00 -36.12 13.40
N PRO A 9 -61.21 -35.41 12.58
CA PRO A 9 -60.14 -36.06 11.83
C PRO A 9 -59.13 -36.68 12.80
N LYS A 10 -58.71 -37.93 12.54
CA LYS A 10 -57.73 -38.65 13.38
C LYS A 10 -56.34 -38.03 13.13
N LEU A 11 -56.01 -37.01 13.91
CA LEU A 11 -54.74 -36.28 13.83
C LEU A 11 -53.74 -36.84 14.85
N TRP A 12 -52.49 -37.03 14.42
CA TRP A 12 -51.41 -37.51 15.29
C TRP A 12 -50.65 -36.31 15.87
N PRO A 13 -50.69 -36.08 17.19
CA PRO A 13 -50.00 -34.94 17.79
C PRO A 13 -48.48 -35.10 17.64
N ALA A 14 -47.80 -34.00 17.32
CA ALA A 14 -46.35 -33.96 17.26
C ALA A 14 -45.74 -33.91 18.66
N GLY A 15 -44.72 -34.74 18.91
CA GLY A 15 -44.01 -34.80 20.20
C GLY A 15 -43.12 -33.58 20.46
N LEU A 16 -42.74 -33.39 21.72
CA LEU A 16 -41.96 -32.24 22.21
C LEU A 16 -40.64 -32.03 21.45
N LEU A 17 -39.86 -33.10 21.25
CA LEU A 17 -38.52 -33.01 20.65
C LEU A 17 -38.55 -32.41 19.23
N VAL A 18 -39.54 -32.83 18.42
CA VAL A 18 -39.71 -32.35 17.04
C VAL A 18 -40.16 -30.87 17.02
N ARG A 19 -40.94 -30.43 18.03
CA ARG A 19 -41.32 -29.02 18.19
C ARG A 19 -40.13 -28.15 18.61
N VAL A 20 -39.28 -28.64 19.51
CA VAL A 20 -38.05 -27.95 19.92
C VAL A 20 -37.09 -27.85 18.73
N GLN A 21 -36.92 -28.93 17.96
CA GLN A 21 -36.11 -28.92 16.74
C GLN A 21 -36.62 -27.87 15.74
N ALA A 22 -37.93 -27.84 15.47
CA ALA A 22 -38.54 -26.83 14.62
C ALA A 22 -38.25 -25.40 15.13
N PHE A 23 -38.41 -25.17 16.43
CA PHE A 23 -38.11 -23.87 17.03
C PHE A 23 -36.63 -23.48 16.90
N CYS A 24 -35.69 -24.40 17.11
CA CYS A 24 -34.26 -24.12 16.95
C CYS A 24 -33.92 -23.73 15.50
N ILE A 25 -34.52 -24.39 14.52
CA ILE A 25 -34.35 -24.06 13.09
C ILE A 25 -34.92 -22.67 12.79
N ASP A 26 -36.11 -22.37 13.29
CA ASP A 26 -36.72 -21.05 13.16
C ASP A 26 -35.87 -19.95 13.82
N ALA A 27 -35.34 -20.21 15.02
CA ALA A 27 -34.47 -19.28 15.74
C ALA A 27 -33.16 -19.02 14.98
N LEU A 28 -32.52 -20.08 14.46
CA LEU A 28 -31.31 -19.94 13.63
C LEU A 28 -31.59 -19.11 12.38
N LEU A 29 -32.69 -19.36 11.68
CA LEU A 29 -33.09 -18.57 10.51
C LEU A 29 -33.29 -17.10 10.87
N LEU A 30 -34.00 -16.79 11.96
CA LEU A 30 -34.23 -15.42 12.41
C LEU A 30 -32.94 -14.72 12.84
N VAL A 31 -32.00 -15.43 13.46
CA VAL A 31 -30.66 -14.90 13.77
C VAL A 31 -29.89 -14.58 12.48
N LEU A 32 -29.91 -15.47 11.49
CA LEU A 32 -29.23 -15.25 10.21
C LEU A 32 -29.83 -14.06 9.43
N LEU A 33 -31.13 -13.84 9.52
CA LEU A 33 -31.80 -12.70 8.90
C LEU A 33 -31.60 -11.40 9.68
N GLY A 34 -31.55 -11.47 11.01
CA GLY A 34 -31.40 -10.32 11.90
C GLY A 34 -29.97 -9.80 12.01
N ALA A 35 -28.97 -10.68 12.02
CA ALA A 35 -27.57 -10.31 12.26
C ALA A 35 -27.00 -9.30 11.24
N PRO A 36 -27.29 -9.39 9.92
CA PRO A 36 -26.86 -8.37 8.97
C PRO A 36 -27.51 -7.00 9.24
N ILE A 37 -28.78 -6.95 9.65
CA ILE A 37 -29.50 -5.71 9.96
C ILE A 37 -28.89 -5.03 11.18
N LEU A 38 -28.57 -5.80 12.22
CA LEU A 38 -27.88 -5.31 13.41
C LEU A 38 -26.45 -4.88 13.08
N TRP A 39 -25.75 -5.58 12.19
CA TRP A 39 -24.40 -5.20 11.78
C TRP A 39 -24.37 -3.88 11.02
N VAL A 40 -25.27 -3.70 10.05
CA VAL A 40 -25.37 -2.43 9.30
C VAL A 40 -25.78 -1.28 10.19
N SER A 41 -26.74 -1.48 11.10
CA SER A 41 -27.26 -0.38 11.94
C SER A 41 -26.39 -0.07 13.15
N GLN A 42 -25.72 -1.07 13.74
CA GLN A 42 -25.07 -0.95 15.06
C GLN A 42 -23.66 -1.56 15.10
N HIS A 43 -23.16 -2.11 14.00
CA HIS A 43 -21.83 -2.73 13.90
C HIS A 43 -21.66 -3.92 14.87
N ARG A 44 -22.76 -4.62 15.17
CA ARG A 44 -22.82 -5.79 16.07
C ARG A 44 -23.69 -6.88 15.46
N LEU A 45 -23.37 -8.15 15.72
CA LEU A 45 -24.12 -9.30 15.19
C LEU A 45 -25.29 -9.73 16.09
N VAL A 46 -25.27 -9.38 17.37
CA VAL A 46 -26.28 -9.76 18.37
C VAL A 46 -26.60 -8.56 19.25
N SER A 47 -27.88 -8.37 19.54
CA SER A 47 -28.37 -7.31 20.44
C SER A 47 -28.02 -7.59 21.89
N ARG A 48 -27.78 -6.54 22.68
CA ARG A 48 -27.69 -6.68 24.13
C ARG A 48 -29.08 -6.73 24.75
N LEU A 49 -29.20 -7.30 25.96
CA LEU A 49 -30.48 -7.42 26.66
C LEU A 49 -31.07 -6.05 27.05
N ASP A 50 -30.23 -5.02 27.19
CA ASP A 50 -30.58 -3.64 27.53
C ASP A 50 -30.77 -2.73 26.30
N ASP A 51 -30.73 -3.28 25.08
CA ASP A 51 -30.80 -2.51 23.85
C ASP A 51 -32.24 -2.39 23.31
N PHE A 52 -32.81 -1.19 23.47
CA PHE A 52 -34.16 -0.83 23.01
C PHE A 52 -34.15 0.03 21.74
N SER A 53 -33.05 0.03 20.96
CA SER A 53 -33.00 0.76 19.69
C SER A 53 -34.04 0.24 18.68
N PRO A 54 -34.50 1.07 17.72
CA PRO A 54 -35.51 0.68 16.75
C PRO A 54 -35.16 -0.59 15.95
N SER A 55 -33.89 -0.77 15.57
CA SER A 55 -33.45 -1.98 14.85
C SER A 55 -33.43 -3.22 15.75
N SER A 56 -33.06 -3.08 17.03
CA SER A 56 -33.14 -4.18 17.99
C SER A 56 -34.59 -4.56 18.34
N LEU A 57 -35.50 -3.59 18.46
CA LEU A 57 -36.93 -3.86 18.63
C LEU A 57 -37.52 -4.55 17.39
N PHE A 58 -37.13 -4.10 16.20
CA PHE A 58 -37.54 -4.72 14.95
C PHE A 58 -37.07 -6.18 14.86
N VAL A 59 -35.77 -6.43 15.03
CA VAL A 59 -35.17 -7.76 14.85
C VAL A 59 -35.61 -8.76 15.91
N ASN A 60 -35.75 -8.35 17.17
CA ASN A 60 -36.05 -9.28 18.27
C ASN A 60 -37.55 -9.49 18.50
N TRP A 61 -38.40 -8.56 18.09
CA TRP A 61 -39.84 -8.63 18.38
C TRP A 61 -40.71 -8.60 17.13
N LEU A 62 -40.60 -7.54 16.32
CA LEU A 62 -41.52 -7.36 15.19
C LEU A 62 -41.28 -8.38 14.07
N LEU A 63 -40.03 -8.61 13.70
CA LEU A 63 -39.66 -9.56 12.65
C LEU A 63 -40.08 -11.00 13.00
N PRO A 64 -39.79 -11.54 14.21
CA PRO A 64 -40.31 -12.83 14.64
C PRO A 64 -41.84 -12.89 14.65
N ALA A 65 -42.52 -11.84 15.14
CA ALA A 65 -43.98 -11.80 15.16
C ALA A 65 -44.58 -11.88 13.75
N LEU A 66 -44.10 -11.06 12.82
CA LEU A 66 -44.52 -11.08 11.41
C LEU A 66 -44.23 -12.44 10.77
N TYR A 67 -43.06 -13.00 11.05
CA TYR A 67 -42.64 -14.30 10.56
C TYR A 67 -43.58 -15.42 11.04
N PHE A 68 -43.73 -15.64 12.35
CA PHE A 68 -44.52 -16.76 12.86
C PHE A 68 -46.02 -16.60 12.56
N VAL A 69 -46.59 -15.42 12.79
CA VAL A 69 -48.02 -15.16 12.53
C VAL A 69 -48.34 -15.31 11.04
N GLY A 70 -47.49 -14.76 10.17
CA GLY A 70 -47.65 -14.85 8.72
C GLY A 70 -47.56 -16.28 8.21
N PHE A 71 -46.52 -17.03 8.60
CA PHE A 71 -46.33 -18.41 8.17
C PHE A 71 -47.41 -19.36 8.71
N TRP A 72 -47.82 -19.21 9.97
CA TRP A 72 -48.92 -20.01 10.51
C TRP A 72 -50.25 -19.70 9.82
N ALA A 73 -50.55 -18.43 9.54
CA ALA A 73 -51.80 -18.06 8.85
C ALA A 73 -51.80 -18.56 7.40
N TRP A 74 -50.64 -18.55 6.74
CA TRP A 74 -50.53 -18.96 5.34
C TRP A 74 -50.52 -20.49 5.14
N GLN A 75 -49.65 -21.21 5.84
CA GLN A 75 -49.43 -22.65 5.62
C GLN A 75 -49.80 -23.52 6.82
N GLY A 76 -50.15 -22.92 7.96
CA GLY A 76 -50.25 -23.65 9.21
C GLY A 76 -48.90 -24.15 9.70
N ALA A 77 -47.77 -23.60 9.26
CA ALA A 77 -46.44 -24.09 9.67
C ALA A 77 -45.40 -22.98 9.49
N SER A 78 -44.49 -22.82 10.46
CA SER A 78 -43.25 -22.05 10.30
C SER A 78 -42.24 -22.84 9.45
N PHE A 79 -41.16 -22.20 9.02
CA PHE A 79 -40.10 -22.86 8.26
C PHE A 79 -39.53 -24.10 8.97
N GLY A 80 -39.21 -23.97 10.25
CA GLY A 80 -38.73 -25.08 11.08
C GLY A 80 -39.78 -26.19 11.20
N MET A 81 -41.06 -25.86 11.31
CA MET A 81 -42.14 -26.85 11.31
C MET A 81 -42.25 -27.59 9.96
N LEU A 82 -42.08 -26.87 8.84
CA LEU A 82 -42.06 -27.49 7.51
C LEU A 82 -40.90 -28.50 7.39
N PHE A 83 -39.72 -28.14 7.90
CA PHE A 83 -38.54 -29.02 7.92
C PHE A 83 -38.77 -30.26 8.79
N SER A 84 -39.34 -30.05 9.98
CA SER A 84 -39.64 -31.12 10.93
C SER A 84 -40.89 -31.95 10.57
N GLY A 85 -41.54 -31.68 9.43
CA GLY A 85 -42.70 -32.45 8.96
C GLY A 85 -43.96 -32.27 9.80
N ILE A 86 -44.09 -31.15 10.53
CA ILE A 86 -45.20 -30.85 11.43
C ILE A 86 -45.95 -29.60 10.98
N ARG A 87 -47.20 -29.44 11.43
CA ARG A 87 -48.02 -28.25 11.18
C ARG A 87 -48.97 -27.97 12.32
N VAL A 88 -49.30 -26.70 12.51
CA VAL A 88 -50.39 -26.17 13.30
C VAL A 88 -51.70 -26.25 12.52
N VAL A 89 -52.74 -26.77 13.17
CA VAL A 89 -54.11 -26.78 12.67
C VAL A 89 -55.07 -26.26 13.73
N ASP A 90 -56.25 -25.84 13.31
CA ASP A 90 -57.38 -25.61 14.21
C ASP A 90 -57.75 -26.93 14.91
N PHE A 91 -57.95 -26.88 16.23
CA PHE A 91 -58.19 -28.08 17.03
C PHE A 91 -59.55 -28.75 16.72
N TYR A 92 -60.56 -27.98 16.32
CA TYR A 92 -61.92 -28.48 16.12
C TYR A 92 -62.18 -28.92 14.68
N SER A 93 -61.75 -28.12 13.69
CA SER A 93 -61.96 -28.38 12.27
C SER A 93 -60.83 -29.19 11.61
N GLY A 94 -59.62 -29.13 12.17
CA GLY A 94 -58.41 -29.71 11.54
C GLY A 94 -57.92 -28.93 10.30
N GLU A 95 -58.53 -27.79 10.01
CA GLU A 95 -58.13 -26.89 8.93
C GLU A 95 -56.99 -25.95 9.36
N LYS A 96 -56.57 -25.04 8.48
CA LYS A 96 -55.53 -24.05 8.80
C LYS A 96 -56.02 -23.10 9.90
N PRO A 97 -55.13 -22.68 10.81
CA PRO A 97 -55.50 -21.74 11.86
C PRO A 97 -55.84 -20.37 11.26
N THR A 98 -56.86 -19.72 11.82
CA THR A 98 -57.25 -18.35 11.44
C THR A 98 -56.24 -17.32 11.94
N LEU A 99 -56.22 -16.12 11.34
CA LEU A 99 -55.31 -15.03 11.76
C LEU A 99 -55.46 -14.67 13.25
N LYS A 100 -56.69 -14.70 13.78
CA LYS A 100 -56.94 -14.48 15.21
C LYS A 100 -56.25 -15.54 16.07
N GLN A 101 -56.33 -16.81 15.65
CA GLN A 101 -55.69 -17.91 16.38
C GLN A 101 -54.18 -17.84 16.30
N THR A 102 -53.59 -17.45 15.17
CA THR A 102 -52.13 -17.34 15.05
C THR A 102 -51.57 -16.18 15.86
N LEU A 103 -52.29 -15.05 15.96
CA LEU A 103 -51.96 -13.94 16.86
C LEU A 103 -52.05 -14.35 18.34
N LEU A 104 -53.14 -15.00 18.75
CA LEU A 104 -53.29 -15.51 20.12
C LEU A 104 -52.22 -16.56 20.46
N ARG A 105 -51.85 -17.40 19.49
CA ARG A 105 -50.78 -18.39 19.62
C ARG A 105 -49.42 -17.72 19.82
N TRP A 106 -49.13 -16.63 19.12
CA TRP A 106 -47.89 -15.86 19.28
C TRP A 106 -47.78 -15.26 20.70
N VAL A 107 -48.83 -14.57 21.15
CA VAL A 107 -48.88 -14.01 22.51
C VAL A 107 -48.79 -15.13 23.56
N GLY A 108 -49.51 -16.23 23.37
CA GLY A 108 -49.45 -17.39 24.24
C GLY A 108 -48.08 -18.06 24.27
N ALA A 109 -47.31 -18.00 23.18
CA ALA A 109 -45.96 -18.55 23.11
C ALA A 109 -45.00 -17.75 24.00
N LEU A 110 -45.15 -16.42 24.07
CA LEU A 110 -44.41 -15.58 25.01
C LEU A 110 -44.72 -15.98 26.47
N VAL A 111 -46.00 -16.17 26.80
CA VAL A 111 -46.42 -16.66 28.12
C VAL A 111 -45.86 -18.06 28.42
N SER A 112 -45.80 -18.92 27.40
CA SER A 112 -45.25 -20.28 27.53
C SER A 112 -43.73 -20.29 27.80
N LEU A 113 -43.01 -19.26 27.33
CA LEU A 113 -41.56 -19.12 27.46
C LEU A 113 -41.14 -18.51 28.81
N LEU A 114 -41.95 -17.61 29.40
CA LEU A 114 -41.66 -16.96 30.69
C LEU A 114 -41.22 -17.92 31.82
N PRO A 115 -41.91 -19.06 32.07
CA PRO A 115 -41.46 -20.04 33.05
C PRO A 115 -40.44 -21.03 32.44
N LEU A 116 -39.38 -20.51 31.82
CA LEU A 116 -38.31 -21.31 31.18
C LEU A 116 -38.84 -22.39 30.20
N GLY A 117 -39.89 -22.06 29.45
CA GLY A 117 -40.45 -22.97 28.45
C GLY A 117 -41.37 -24.08 29.00
N LEU A 118 -41.78 -24.02 30.27
CA LEU A 118 -42.69 -25.01 30.89
C LEU A 118 -44.01 -25.17 30.10
N GLY A 119 -44.49 -24.08 29.48
CA GLY A 119 -45.70 -24.14 28.66
C GLY A 119 -45.55 -24.95 27.36
N LEU A 120 -44.32 -25.11 26.85
CA LEU A 120 -44.01 -26.00 25.74
C LEU A 120 -43.94 -27.46 26.21
N TRP A 121 -43.30 -27.69 27.37
CA TRP A 121 -43.17 -29.01 28.00
C TRP A 121 -44.53 -29.64 28.31
N TRP A 122 -45.54 -28.83 28.62
CA TRP A 122 -46.92 -29.27 28.86
C TRP A 122 -47.51 -30.17 27.74
N SER A 123 -46.97 -30.10 26.52
CA SER A 123 -47.36 -30.98 25.41
C SER A 123 -47.10 -32.47 25.67
N THR A 124 -46.23 -32.85 26.61
CA THR A 124 -45.99 -34.26 26.99
C THR A 124 -46.97 -34.76 28.06
N VAL A 125 -47.57 -33.85 28.82
CA VAL A 125 -48.49 -34.14 29.94
C VAL A 125 -49.93 -34.10 29.46
N ASP A 126 -50.28 -33.18 28.56
CA ASP A 126 -51.64 -33.07 28.03
C ASP A 126 -51.95 -34.26 27.11
N ALA A 127 -53.03 -34.99 27.43
CA ALA A 127 -53.47 -36.15 26.65
C ALA A 127 -53.82 -35.84 25.18
N ARG A 128 -53.98 -34.56 24.83
CA ARG A 128 -54.22 -34.09 23.45
C ARG A 128 -52.96 -33.52 22.81
N GLY A 129 -51.81 -33.56 23.49
CA GLY A 129 -50.54 -33.02 22.99
C GLY A 129 -50.53 -31.51 22.79
N GLN A 130 -51.37 -30.74 23.49
CA GLN A 130 -51.41 -29.28 23.37
C GLN A 130 -50.47 -28.61 24.37
N SER A 131 -49.64 -27.67 23.90
CA SER A 131 -48.91 -26.72 24.75
C SER A 131 -49.84 -25.61 25.28
N TRP A 132 -49.40 -24.79 26.23
CA TRP A 132 -50.24 -23.68 26.75
C TRP A 132 -50.66 -22.69 25.65
N HIS A 133 -49.75 -22.33 24.75
CA HIS A 133 -50.06 -21.49 23.59
C HIS A 133 -50.99 -22.17 22.56
N ASP A 134 -50.94 -23.50 22.45
CA ASP A 134 -51.89 -24.26 21.62
C ASP A 134 -53.30 -24.14 22.20
N ARG A 135 -53.40 -24.30 23.52
CA ARG A 135 -54.67 -24.29 24.25
C ARG A 135 -55.31 -22.91 24.30
N LEU A 136 -54.51 -21.86 24.51
CA LEU A 136 -54.97 -20.45 24.45
C LEU A 136 -55.50 -20.07 23.06
N ALA A 137 -54.90 -20.61 22.00
CA ALA A 137 -55.29 -20.32 20.62
C ALA A 137 -56.33 -21.28 20.04
N GLY A 138 -56.70 -22.35 20.75
CA GLY A 138 -57.56 -23.41 20.20
C GLY A 138 -56.93 -24.14 19.00
N THR A 139 -55.62 -24.34 19.03
CA THR A 139 -54.84 -24.97 17.94
C THR A 139 -54.16 -26.25 18.41
N GLN A 140 -53.63 -27.03 17.48
CA GLN A 140 -52.85 -28.25 17.79
C GLN A 140 -51.74 -28.44 16.76
N VAL A 141 -50.58 -28.94 17.18
CA VAL A 141 -49.48 -29.29 16.27
C VAL A 141 -49.50 -30.79 15.98
N VAL A 142 -49.51 -31.12 14.69
CA VAL A 142 -49.75 -32.47 14.18
C VAL A 142 -48.74 -32.81 13.07
N TRP A 143 -48.51 -34.10 12.83
CA TRP A 143 -47.70 -34.56 11.70
C TRP A 143 -48.37 -34.25 10.35
N ARG A 144 -47.58 -33.86 9.35
CA ARG A 144 -48.05 -33.46 8.01
C ARG A 144 -48.37 -34.65 7.09
N ARG A 145 -47.76 -35.83 7.34
CA ARG A 145 -48.05 -37.13 6.68
C ARG A 145 -47.91 -38.26 7.70
N ALA A 146 -48.71 -39.32 7.56
CA ALA A 146 -48.40 -40.59 8.21
C ALA A 146 -47.08 -41.11 7.60
N ARG A 147 -46.12 -41.47 8.45
CA ARG A 147 -44.78 -41.91 8.04
C ARG A 147 -44.91 -43.22 7.24
N ALA A 148 -44.47 -43.23 5.99
CA ALA A 148 -44.26 -44.47 5.22
C ALA A 148 -42.77 -44.82 5.27
N GLU A 149 -42.45 -46.08 5.58
CA GLU A 149 -41.08 -46.58 5.76
C GLU A 149 -40.47 -47.01 4.41
N GLY A 150 -39.22 -46.60 4.14
CA GLY A 150 -38.32 -47.33 3.23
C GLY A 150 -38.07 -46.77 1.81
N GLU A 151 -37.47 -45.59 1.65
CA GLU A 151 -36.79 -45.24 0.37
C GLU A 151 -35.35 -44.73 0.59
N PRO A 152 -34.38 -45.05 -0.29
CA PRO A 152 -32.98 -44.65 -0.12
C PRO A 152 -32.75 -43.17 -0.48
N GLU A 153 -31.90 -42.49 0.29
CA GLU A 153 -32.07 -41.06 0.59
C GLU A 153 -31.23 -40.06 -0.25
N GLU A 154 -30.04 -40.41 -0.76
CA GLU A 154 -29.07 -39.36 -1.18
C GLU A 154 -28.92 -39.09 -2.69
N LEU A 155 -28.66 -40.08 -3.56
CA LEU A 155 -28.50 -39.83 -5.01
C LEU A 155 -29.82 -39.32 -5.65
N GLY A 156 -30.96 -39.75 -5.10
CA GLY A 156 -32.28 -39.28 -5.53
C GLY A 156 -32.54 -37.82 -5.14
N TYR A 157 -31.95 -37.29 -4.06
CA TYR A 157 -32.22 -35.91 -3.63
C TYR A 157 -31.76 -34.88 -4.66
N LEU A 158 -30.51 -35.01 -5.12
CA LEU A 158 -29.89 -34.05 -6.06
C LEU A 158 -30.63 -34.01 -7.40
N LEU A 159 -30.99 -35.19 -7.92
CA LEU A 159 -31.72 -35.34 -9.17
C LEU A 159 -33.18 -34.87 -9.06
N ARG A 160 -33.87 -35.19 -7.96
CA ARG A 160 -35.25 -34.71 -7.70
C ARG A 160 -35.31 -33.20 -7.61
N HIS A 161 -34.35 -32.56 -6.95
CA HIS A 161 -34.27 -31.10 -6.92
C HIS A 161 -34.05 -30.52 -8.32
N TRP A 162 -33.03 -31.03 -9.04
CA TRP A 162 -32.69 -30.54 -10.38
C TRP A 162 -33.86 -30.68 -11.36
N ARG A 163 -34.67 -31.74 -11.26
CA ARG A 163 -35.89 -31.94 -12.06
C ARG A 163 -37.07 -31.08 -11.62
N GLY A 164 -36.97 -30.42 -10.46
CA GLY A 164 -38.04 -29.60 -9.87
C GLY A 164 -39.14 -30.42 -9.19
N GLU A 165 -38.87 -31.68 -8.85
CA GLU A 165 -39.83 -32.61 -8.24
C GLU A 165 -40.01 -32.34 -6.72
N GLN A 166 -39.10 -31.57 -6.13
CA GLN A 166 -39.22 -31.11 -4.74
C GLN A 166 -40.21 -29.95 -4.62
N GLY A 167 -40.82 -29.80 -3.44
CA GLY A 167 -41.75 -28.70 -3.17
C GLY A 167 -41.06 -27.32 -3.25
N LEU A 168 -41.81 -26.30 -3.67
CA LEU A 168 -41.28 -24.93 -3.86
C LEU A 168 -40.60 -24.38 -2.61
N ALA A 169 -41.21 -24.57 -1.43
CA ALA A 169 -40.63 -24.09 -0.18
C ALA A 169 -39.29 -24.78 0.15
N GLN A 170 -39.18 -26.08 -0.09
CA GLN A 170 -37.94 -26.83 0.11
C GLN A 170 -36.88 -26.38 -0.88
N SER A 171 -37.21 -26.32 -2.17
CA SER A 171 -36.28 -25.91 -3.22
C SER A 171 -35.75 -24.49 -3.02
N PHE A 172 -36.63 -23.54 -2.65
CA PHE A 172 -36.27 -22.14 -2.48
C PHE A 172 -35.56 -21.87 -1.14
N TRP A 173 -36.14 -22.26 -0.02
CA TRP A 173 -35.60 -21.88 1.29
C TRP A 173 -34.46 -22.79 1.76
N ILE A 174 -34.50 -24.09 1.47
CA ILE A 174 -33.45 -25.02 1.93
C ILE A 174 -32.27 -24.97 0.96
N ASN A 175 -32.49 -25.31 -0.31
CA ASN A 175 -31.38 -25.47 -1.24
C ASN A 175 -30.82 -24.10 -1.69
N ASN A 176 -31.68 -23.13 -1.97
CA ASN A 176 -31.22 -21.84 -2.49
C ASN A 176 -30.84 -20.81 -1.41
N LEU A 177 -31.47 -20.83 -0.23
CA LEU A 177 -31.09 -19.91 0.86
C LEU A 177 -30.16 -20.59 1.87
N LEU A 178 -30.62 -21.63 2.58
CA LEU A 178 -29.87 -22.20 3.71
C LEU A 178 -28.65 -23.03 3.34
N LEU A 179 -28.61 -23.62 2.14
CA LEU A 179 -27.44 -24.34 1.66
C LEU A 179 -26.50 -23.40 0.89
N ALA A 180 -27.01 -22.72 -0.13
CA ALA A 180 -26.16 -21.92 -1.02
C ALA A 180 -25.57 -20.68 -0.33
N THR A 181 -26.34 -19.94 0.49
CA THR A 181 -25.84 -18.69 1.07
C THR A 181 -24.73 -18.92 2.10
N PRO A 182 -24.86 -19.80 3.11
CA PRO A 182 -23.78 -20.03 4.07
C PRO A 182 -22.55 -20.64 3.42
N LEU A 183 -22.71 -21.56 2.46
CA LEU A 183 -21.59 -22.15 1.76
C LEU A 183 -20.87 -21.13 0.87
N ALA A 184 -21.61 -20.25 0.18
CA ALA A 184 -21.02 -19.15 -0.57
C ALA A 184 -20.27 -18.17 0.34
N MET A 185 -20.84 -17.84 1.50
CA MET A 185 -20.17 -17.00 2.51
C MET A 185 -18.91 -17.67 3.08
N LEU A 186 -18.95 -18.98 3.34
CA LEU A 186 -17.81 -19.74 3.83
C LEU A 186 -16.68 -19.78 2.80
N VAL A 187 -17.00 -20.11 1.54
CA VAL A 187 -16.01 -20.18 0.45
C VAL A 187 -15.42 -18.79 0.18
N THR A 188 -16.26 -17.76 0.09
CA THR A 188 -15.80 -16.38 -0.12
C THR A 188 -14.97 -15.89 1.08
N GLY A 189 -15.38 -16.22 2.30
CA GLY A 189 -14.66 -15.90 3.52
C GLY A 189 -13.30 -16.60 3.59
N LEU A 190 -13.23 -17.88 3.22
CA LEU A 190 -11.99 -18.65 3.14
C LEU A 190 -11.05 -18.07 2.09
N MET A 191 -11.54 -17.78 0.88
CA MET A 191 -10.76 -17.13 -0.17
C MET A 191 -10.21 -15.78 0.30
N SER A 192 -11.04 -14.98 0.96
CA SER A 192 -10.66 -13.66 1.49
C SER A 192 -9.62 -13.77 2.59
N TRP A 193 -9.76 -14.75 3.49
CA TRP A 193 -8.82 -14.99 4.58
C TRP A 193 -7.45 -15.42 4.07
N ILE A 194 -7.41 -16.31 3.07
CA ILE A 194 -6.15 -16.73 2.41
C ILE A 194 -5.50 -15.53 1.71
N GLY A 195 -6.28 -14.69 1.01
CA GLY A 195 -5.76 -13.49 0.35
C GLY A 195 -5.23 -12.42 1.32
N ALA A 196 -5.91 -12.23 2.46
CA ALA A 196 -5.54 -11.21 3.44
C ALA A 196 -4.22 -11.50 4.17
N LYS A 197 -3.83 -12.77 4.30
CA LYS A 197 -2.58 -13.13 5.00
C LYS A 197 -1.31 -12.95 4.17
N GLY A 198 -1.39 -12.62 2.87
CA GLY A 198 -0.25 -12.21 2.04
C GLY A 198 0.80 -13.28 1.73
N GLU A 199 1.03 -14.23 2.64
CA GLU A 199 2.03 -15.30 2.59
C GLU A 199 1.79 -16.32 1.46
N TYR A 200 0.59 -16.34 0.89
CA TYR A 200 0.18 -17.37 -0.06
C TYR A 200 -0.66 -16.82 -1.21
N LEU A 201 -0.20 -15.76 -1.88
CA LEU A 201 -0.84 -15.26 -3.10
C LEU A 201 -1.09 -16.38 -4.13
N GLN A 202 -0.13 -17.28 -4.32
CA GLN A 202 -0.31 -18.47 -5.16
C GLN A 202 -1.46 -19.37 -4.67
N ALA A 203 -1.54 -19.66 -3.37
CA ALA A 203 -2.62 -20.49 -2.83
C ALA A 203 -3.98 -19.77 -2.90
N SER A 204 -4.02 -18.44 -2.72
CA SER A 204 -5.26 -17.66 -2.91
C SER A 204 -5.73 -17.72 -4.36
N ALA A 205 -4.82 -17.64 -5.33
CA ALA A 205 -5.17 -17.73 -6.75
C ALA A 205 -5.70 -19.13 -7.09
N ILE A 206 -5.04 -20.19 -6.60
CA ILE A 206 -5.53 -21.58 -6.75
C ILE A 206 -6.91 -21.74 -6.09
N ALA A 207 -7.07 -21.24 -4.86
CA ALA A 207 -8.33 -21.31 -4.12
C ALA A 207 -9.46 -20.60 -4.88
N VAL A 208 -9.21 -19.41 -5.44
CA VAL A 208 -10.17 -18.69 -6.29
C VAL A 208 -10.47 -19.49 -7.55
N MET A 209 -9.45 -19.98 -8.25
CA MET A 209 -9.62 -20.73 -9.50
C MET A 209 -10.40 -22.05 -9.33
N VAL A 210 -10.32 -22.69 -8.16
CA VAL A 210 -11.06 -23.93 -7.87
C VAL A 210 -12.43 -23.64 -7.26
N GLY A 211 -12.48 -22.74 -6.28
CA GLY A 211 -13.70 -22.50 -5.51
C GLY A 211 -14.76 -21.71 -6.28
N TRP A 212 -14.37 -20.82 -7.21
CA TRP A 212 -15.33 -20.06 -8.01
C TRP A 212 -16.15 -20.96 -8.95
N PRO A 213 -15.54 -21.87 -9.75
CA PRO A 213 -16.27 -22.85 -10.55
C PRO A 213 -17.15 -23.80 -9.73
N LEU A 214 -16.69 -24.24 -8.55
CA LEU A 214 -17.50 -25.06 -7.64
C LEU A 214 -18.74 -24.28 -7.16
N MET A 215 -18.56 -23.03 -6.76
CA MET A 215 -19.65 -22.16 -6.31
C MET A 215 -20.65 -21.86 -7.43
N LEU A 216 -20.18 -21.65 -8.67
CA LEU A 216 -21.05 -21.51 -9.84
C LEU A 216 -21.88 -22.77 -10.10
N THR A 217 -21.26 -23.94 -9.98
CA THR A 217 -21.94 -25.23 -10.19
C THR A 217 -23.05 -25.42 -9.18
N LEU A 218 -22.77 -25.16 -7.89
CA LEU A 218 -23.75 -25.23 -6.82
C LEU A 218 -24.90 -24.22 -7.03
N ASN A 219 -24.57 -22.96 -7.28
CA ASN A 219 -25.57 -21.91 -7.50
C ASN A 219 -26.47 -22.22 -8.70
N THR A 220 -25.89 -22.74 -9.79
CA THR A 220 -26.65 -23.18 -10.96
C THR A 220 -27.61 -24.30 -10.59
N TRP A 221 -27.15 -25.29 -9.82
CA TRP A 221 -28.00 -26.39 -9.35
C TRP A 221 -29.17 -25.88 -8.49
N CYS A 222 -28.92 -25.00 -7.51
CA CYS A 222 -29.95 -24.43 -6.65
C CYS A 222 -30.99 -23.60 -7.43
N VAL A 223 -30.51 -22.70 -8.30
CA VAL A 223 -31.37 -21.78 -9.05
C VAL A 223 -32.21 -22.51 -10.09
N VAL A 224 -31.63 -23.47 -10.83
CA VAL A 224 -32.36 -24.27 -11.82
C VAL A 224 -33.40 -25.17 -11.16
N GLY A 225 -33.04 -25.83 -10.05
CA GLY A 225 -33.98 -26.68 -9.31
C GLY A 225 -35.15 -25.88 -8.73
N ALA A 226 -34.88 -24.72 -8.12
CA ALA A 226 -35.91 -23.82 -7.61
C ALA A 226 -36.79 -23.22 -8.73
N TRP A 227 -36.20 -22.84 -9.87
CA TRP A 227 -36.95 -22.35 -11.03
C TRP A 227 -37.93 -23.39 -11.58
N ARG A 228 -37.46 -24.64 -11.74
CA ARG A 228 -38.30 -25.75 -12.21
C ARG A 228 -39.38 -26.12 -11.19
N SER A 229 -39.04 -26.14 -9.90
CA SER A 229 -40.00 -26.36 -8.80
C SER A 229 -41.08 -25.29 -8.77
N ALA A 230 -40.74 -24.01 -8.97
CA ALA A 230 -41.72 -22.93 -9.09
C ALA A 230 -42.64 -23.10 -10.31
N GLY A 231 -42.10 -23.56 -11.44
CA GLY A 231 -42.90 -23.92 -12.61
C GLY A 231 -43.85 -25.09 -12.35
N ASN A 232 -43.42 -26.11 -11.61
CA ASN A 232 -44.28 -27.23 -11.22
C ASN A 232 -45.36 -26.80 -10.22
N TYR A 233 -45.03 -25.92 -9.26
CA TYR A 233 -45.98 -25.36 -8.31
C TYR A 233 -47.13 -24.60 -8.99
N LEU A 234 -46.81 -23.78 -10.00
CA LEU A 234 -47.82 -23.06 -10.79
C LEU A 234 -48.68 -24.01 -11.63
N ARG A 235 -48.13 -25.14 -12.10
CA ARG A 235 -48.88 -26.16 -12.86
C ARG A 235 -49.89 -26.97 -12.04
N HIS A 236 -49.75 -27.00 -10.71
CA HIS A 236 -50.64 -27.73 -9.80
C HIS A 236 -51.53 -26.77 -8.98
N ASP A 237 -52.03 -25.70 -9.61
CA ASP A 237 -52.91 -24.69 -9.01
C ASP A 237 -52.35 -24.03 -7.73
N GLY A 238 -51.02 -23.92 -7.63
CA GLY A 238 -50.36 -23.15 -6.60
C GLY A 238 -50.66 -21.65 -6.71
N ALA A 239 -50.65 -20.94 -5.58
CA ALA A 239 -50.96 -19.50 -5.58
C ALA A 239 -49.94 -18.71 -6.41
N ALA A 240 -50.45 -18.01 -7.44
CA ALA A 240 -49.66 -17.34 -8.47
C ALA A 240 -48.59 -16.39 -7.91
N VAL A 241 -48.93 -15.62 -6.85
CA VAL A 241 -48.03 -14.68 -6.19
C VAL A 241 -46.71 -15.34 -5.77
N TRP A 242 -46.77 -16.54 -5.19
CA TRP A 242 -45.59 -17.25 -4.69
C TRP A 242 -44.78 -17.90 -5.81
N GLY A 243 -45.45 -18.47 -6.80
CA GLY A 243 -44.78 -19.08 -7.95
C GLY A 243 -44.04 -18.06 -8.82
N TYR A 244 -44.71 -16.95 -9.18
CA TYR A 244 -44.08 -15.87 -9.95
C TYR A 244 -43.06 -15.08 -9.13
N GLY A 245 -43.33 -14.83 -7.84
CA GLY A 245 -42.37 -14.18 -6.95
C GLY A 245 -41.07 -14.97 -6.83
N ALA A 246 -41.15 -16.29 -6.64
CA ALA A 246 -39.97 -17.15 -6.62
C ALA A 246 -39.21 -17.13 -7.94
N ARG A 247 -39.90 -17.17 -9.10
CA ARG A 247 -39.25 -17.07 -10.41
C ARG A 247 -38.57 -15.72 -10.62
N LEU A 248 -39.19 -14.61 -10.24
CA LEU A 248 -38.57 -13.29 -10.34
C LEU A 248 -37.25 -13.26 -9.55
N LEU A 249 -37.26 -13.71 -8.29
CA LEU A 249 -36.06 -13.76 -7.46
C LEU A 249 -34.97 -14.68 -8.02
N MET A 250 -35.35 -15.85 -8.55
CA MET A 250 -34.40 -16.75 -9.22
C MET A 250 -33.82 -16.12 -10.50
N GLY A 251 -34.63 -15.39 -11.27
CA GLY A 251 -34.18 -14.66 -12.46
C GLY A 251 -33.17 -13.56 -12.12
N LEU A 252 -33.43 -12.80 -11.05
CA LEU A 252 -32.46 -11.83 -10.52
C LEU A 252 -31.17 -12.51 -10.04
N GLY A 253 -31.27 -13.68 -9.41
CA GLY A 253 -30.11 -14.49 -9.04
C GLY A 253 -29.29 -14.96 -10.25
N MET A 254 -29.94 -15.43 -11.32
CA MET A 254 -29.25 -15.78 -12.57
C MET A 254 -28.52 -14.57 -13.16
N LEU A 255 -29.15 -13.39 -13.17
CA LEU A 255 -28.54 -12.16 -13.65
C LEU A 255 -27.32 -11.75 -12.80
N GLN A 256 -27.41 -11.87 -11.48
CA GLN A 256 -26.31 -11.59 -10.57
C GLN A 256 -25.13 -12.56 -10.72
N ILE A 257 -25.41 -13.87 -10.93
CA ILE A 257 -24.38 -14.86 -11.25
C ILE A 257 -23.69 -14.52 -12.57
N ALA A 258 -24.46 -14.19 -13.61
CA ALA A 258 -23.93 -13.80 -14.92
C ALA A 258 -23.08 -12.53 -14.83
N ALA A 259 -23.55 -11.50 -14.10
CA ALA A 259 -22.78 -10.29 -13.87
C ALA A 259 -21.48 -10.56 -13.11
N SER A 260 -21.52 -11.40 -12.06
CA SER A 260 -20.33 -11.78 -11.29
C SER A 260 -19.31 -12.52 -12.15
N LEU A 261 -19.77 -13.36 -13.08
CA LEU A 261 -18.90 -14.10 -14.00
C LEU A 261 -18.27 -13.17 -15.05
N LEU A 262 -19.10 -12.35 -15.71
CA LEU A 262 -18.68 -11.51 -16.84
C LEU A 262 -17.87 -10.29 -16.41
N VAL A 263 -18.22 -9.66 -15.29
CA VAL A 263 -17.60 -8.42 -14.79
C VAL A 263 -16.56 -8.71 -13.72
N GLY A 264 -16.70 -9.80 -12.96
CA GLY A 264 -15.81 -10.16 -11.86
C GLY A 264 -14.73 -11.16 -12.26
N PHE A 265 -15.11 -12.42 -12.45
CA PHE A 265 -14.14 -13.52 -12.56
C PHE A 265 -13.42 -13.60 -13.91
N LEU A 266 -14.16 -13.53 -15.03
CA LEU A 266 -13.57 -13.71 -16.37
C LEU A 266 -12.48 -12.68 -16.72
N PRO A 267 -12.64 -11.37 -16.43
CA PRO A 267 -11.61 -10.39 -16.71
C PRO A 267 -10.29 -10.63 -15.94
N GLN A 268 -10.37 -11.18 -14.73
CA GLN A 268 -9.21 -11.43 -13.86
C GLN A 268 -8.62 -12.83 -14.01
N LEU A 269 -9.24 -13.70 -14.81
CA LEU A 269 -8.84 -15.10 -14.95
C LEU A 269 -7.37 -15.27 -15.36
N GLY A 270 -6.87 -14.39 -16.24
CA GLY A 270 -5.48 -14.39 -16.67
C GLY A 270 -4.50 -14.10 -15.53
N GLU A 271 -4.82 -13.14 -14.67
CA GLU A 271 -4.00 -12.76 -13.52
C GLU A 271 -3.96 -13.88 -12.47
N TYR A 272 -5.12 -14.46 -12.14
CA TYR A 272 -5.17 -15.62 -11.24
C TYR A 272 -4.41 -16.82 -11.80
N TRP A 273 -4.49 -17.08 -13.11
CA TRP A 273 -3.73 -18.16 -13.76
C TRP A 273 -2.22 -17.94 -13.71
N GLN A 274 -1.77 -16.70 -13.86
CA GLN A 274 -0.35 -16.35 -13.69
C GLN A 274 0.08 -16.59 -12.23
N MET A 275 -0.67 -16.04 -11.27
CA MET A 275 -0.36 -16.17 -9.84
C MET A 275 -0.38 -17.62 -9.36
N ALA A 276 -1.31 -18.45 -9.85
CA ALA A 276 -1.38 -19.88 -9.52
C ALA A 276 -0.12 -20.66 -9.98
N ARG A 277 0.55 -20.20 -11.04
CA ARG A 277 1.82 -20.74 -11.54
C ARG A 277 3.05 -20.09 -10.89
N GLY A 278 2.86 -19.22 -9.89
CA GLY A 278 3.93 -18.50 -9.22
C GLY A 278 4.47 -17.29 -10.00
N ILE A 279 3.73 -16.79 -10.99
CA ILE A 279 4.10 -15.60 -11.77
C ILE A 279 3.26 -14.43 -11.27
N ASP A 280 3.90 -13.37 -10.76
CA ASP A 280 3.19 -12.17 -10.32
C ASP A 280 2.89 -11.23 -11.51
N PRO A 281 1.61 -10.87 -11.77
CA PRO A 281 1.23 -9.97 -12.85
C PRO A 281 1.86 -8.58 -12.76
N ILE A 282 2.22 -8.12 -11.56
CA ILE A 282 2.84 -6.81 -11.39
C ILE A 282 4.32 -6.79 -11.80
N GLY A 283 4.92 -7.97 -12.06
CA GLY A 283 6.35 -8.11 -12.33
C GLY A 283 7.15 -8.55 -11.10
N ARG A 284 8.48 -8.41 -11.18
CA ARG A 284 9.42 -8.79 -10.13
C ARG A 284 10.55 -7.78 -10.03
N THR A 285 11.23 -7.77 -8.88
CA THR A 285 12.46 -7.01 -8.68
C THR A 285 13.62 -7.68 -9.40
N GLU A 286 14.35 -6.92 -10.19
CA GLU A 286 15.63 -7.32 -10.76
C GLU A 286 16.76 -6.98 -9.79
N PHE A 287 17.60 -7.98 -9.51
CA PHE A 287 18.74 -7.84 -8.60
C PHE A 287 20.03 -7.80 -9.42
N HIS A 288 20.63 -6.63 -9.52
CA HIS A 288 21.91 -6.40 -10.19
C HIS A 288 23.01 -6.30 -9.13
N LEU A 289 23.75 -7.40 -8.95
CA LEU A 289 24.84 -7.46 -7.97
C LEU A 289 26.07 -6.73 -8.51
N ALA A 290 26.71 -5.90 -7.69
CA ALA A 290 28.00 -5.32 -8.02
C ALA A 290 29.11 -6.38 -8.06
N GLU A 291 30.17 -6.14 -8.83
CA GLU A 291 31.27 -7.11 -9.02
C GLU A 291 31.96 -7.53 -7.72
N ASP A 292 31.98 -6.65 -6.72
CA ASP A 292 32.55 -6.90 -5.40
C ASP A 292 31.59 -7.63 -4.43
N GLY A 293 30.34 -7.84 -4.82
CA GLY A 293 29.30 -8.49 -4.02
C GLY A 293 28.88 -7.70 -2.77
N THR A 294 29.30 -6.44 -2.61
CA THR A 294 29.01 -5.62 -1.41
C THR A 294 27.72 -4.81 -1.54
N SER A 295 27.29 -4.56 -2.79
CA SER A 295 26.05 -3.85 -3.11
C SER A 295 25.19 -4.61 -4.11
N VAL A 296 23.88 -4.44 -3.97
CA VAL A 296 22.89 -4.90 -4.93
C VAL A 296 21.98 -3.75 -5.31
N ARG A 297 21.77 -3.56 -6.62
CA ARG A 297 20.74 -2.68 -7.16
C ARG A 297 19.46 -3.48 -7.39
N MET A 298 18.37 -2.94 -6.88
CA MET A 298 17.04 -3.52 -6.83
C MET A 298 16.12 -2.65 -7.67
N GLU A 299 15.82 -3.13 -8.87
CA GLU A 299 15.07 -2.36 -9.88
C GLU A 299 13.72 -3.01 -10.20
N GLY A 300 12.68 -2.19 -10.27
CA GLY A 300 11.34 -2.63 -10.64
C GLY A 300 10.42 -2.93 -9.45
N PRO A 301 9.23 -3.52 -9.72
CA PRO A 301 8.20 -3.72 -8.71
C PRO A 301 8.55 -4.87 -7.75
N ILE A 302 8.10 -4.76 -6.50
CA ILE A 302 8.27 -5.79 -5.47
C ILE A 302 7.16 -6.84 -5.67
N GLY A 303 7.47 -7.94 -6.33
CA GLY A 303 6.54 -9.01 -6.68
C GLY A 303 6.69 -10.26 -5.82
N MET A 304 5.81 -11.24 -6.07
CA MET A 304 5.80 -12.54 -5.40
C MET A 304 7.18 -13.22 -5.45
N GLY A 305 7.64 -13.67 -4.29
CA GLY A 305 8.89 -14.41 -4.12
C GLY A 305 10.16 -13.55 -4.18
N ASP A 306 10.08 -12.22 -4.28
CA ASP A 306 11.25 -11.34 -4.21
C ASP A 306 11.95 -11.43 -2.85
N ALA A 307 11.22 -11.62 -1.75
CA ALA A 307 11.83 -11.88 -0.45
C ALA A 307 12.67 -13.16 -0.45
N THR A 308 12.17 -14.25 -1.04
CA THR A 308 12.93 -15.51 -1.12
C THR A 308 14.15 -15.37 -2.04
N ARG A 309 14.06 -14.61 -3.13
CA ARG A 309 15.19 -14.31 -4.02
C ARG A 309 16.25 -13.48 -3.30
N LEU A 310 15.83 -12.44 -2.57
CA LEU A 310 16.73 -11.61 -1.79
C LEU A 310 17.40 -12.41 -0.67
N ASP A 311 16.67 -13.27 0.06
CA ASP A 311 17.22 -14.18 1.07
C ASP A 311 18.31 -15.08 0.47
N THR A 312 18.04 -15.68 -0.69
CA THR A 312 18.99 -16.53 -1.41
C THR A 312 20.24 -15.74 -1.80
N LEU A 313 20.08 -14.52 -2.31
CA LEU A 313 21.19 -13.64 -2.68
C LEU A 313 22.02 -13.24 -1.45
N MET A 314 21.38 -12.86 -0.36
CA MET A 314 22.03 -12.46 0.89
C MET A 314 22.79 -13.63 1.53
N LYS A 315 22.28 -14.87 1.42
CA LYS A 315 23.00 -16.08 1.84
C LYS A 315 24.22 -16.36 0.98
N ALA A 316 24.11 -16.14 -0.33
CA ALA A 316 25.22 -16.29 -1.27
C ALA A 316 26.29 -15.20 -1.12
N GLN A 317 25.91 -14.01 -0.64
CA GLN A 317 26.79 -12.86 -0.45
C GLN A 317 26.77 -12.37 1.01
N PRO A 318 27.48 -13.03 1.94
CA PRO A 318 27.54 -12.64 3.35
C PRO A 318 28.02 -11.19 3.58
N GLN A 319 28.84 -10.66 2.67
CA GLN A 319 29.37 -9.29 2.70
C GLN A 319 28.42 -8.23 2.12
N LEU A 320 27.25 -8.60 1.60
CA LEU A 320 26.27 -7.67 1.04
C LEU A 320 25.72 -6.73 2.12
N GLN A 321 26.11 -5.45 2.08
CA GLN A 321 25.66 -4.46 3.07
C GLN A 321 24.84 -3.35 2.44
N ARG A 322 24.88 -3.16 1.13
CA ARG A 322 24.20 -2.06 0.47
C ARG A 322 23.07 -2.50 -0.45
N PHE A 323 21.93 -1.84 -0.28
CA PHE A 323 20.73 -2.03 -1.06
C PHE A 323 20.40 -0.73 -1.79
N GLU A 324 20.68 -0.69 -3.09
CA GLU A 324 20.36 0.43 -3.97
C GLU A 324 18.93 0.22 -4.51
N LEU A 325 17.99 1.04 -4.05
CA LEU A 325 16.57 0.92 -4.28
C LEU A 325 16.12 1.83 -5.44
N GLN A 326 15.47 1.22 -6.42
CA GLN A 326 14.76 1.90 -7.50
C GLN A 326 13.45 1.14 -7.79
N SER A 327 12.38 1.52 -7.10
CA SER A 327 11.14 0.73 -7.14
C SER A 327 9.87 1.59 -6.99
N PRO A 328 8.81 1.31 -7.76
CA PRO A 328 7.47 1.88 -7.56
C PRO A 328 6.73 1.23 -6.38
N GLY A 329 7.35 0.27 -5.68
CA GLY A 329 6.74 -0.55 -4.65
C GLY A 329 6.11 -1.82 -5.21
N GLY A 330 5.10 -2.36 -4.53
CA GLY A 330 4.47 -3.63 -4.92
C GLY A 330 3.76 -4.34 -3.77
N ARG A 331 3.93 -5.65 -3.66
CA ARG A 331 3.32 -6.49 -2.63
C ARG A 331 3.85 -6.12 -1.24
N LEU A 332 2.96 -5.59 -0.39
CA LEU A 332 3.28 -5.14 0.97
C LEU A 332 3.97 -6.25 1.80
N HIS A 333 3.43 -7.47 1.77
CA HIS A 333 3.96 -8.59 2.54
C HIS A 333 5.38 -9.01 2.10
N GLU A 334 5.67 -8.99 0.79
CA GLU A 334 7.02 -9.26 0.28
C GLU A 334 8.00 -8.17 0.75
N ALA A 335 7.58 -6.90 0.69
CA ALA A 335 8.38 -5.78 1.17
C ALA A 335 8.68 -5.87 2.68
N GLU A 336 7.70 -6.27 3.49
CA GLU A 336 7.89 -6.49 4.94
C GLU A 336 8.92 -7.58 5.22
N ARG A 337 8.84 -8.72 4.52
CA ARG A 337 9.83 -9.80 4.66
C ARG A 337 11.23 -9.36 4.22
N MET A 338 11.31 -8.59 3.14
CA MET A 338 12.58 -7.99 2.68
C MET A 338 13.16 -7.03 3.71
N ALA A 339 12.32 -6.15 4.26
CA ALA A 339 12.69 -5.22 5.32
C ALA A 339 13.19 -5.94 6.59
N GLU A 340 12.56 -7.03 7.00
CA GLU A 340 13.02 -7.83 8.14
C GLU A 340 14.44 -8.37 7.92
N MET A 341 14.74 -8.88 6.73
CA MET A 341 16.10 -9.34 6.39
C MET A 341 17.12 -8.20 6.36
N ILE A 342 16.76 -7.04 5.79
CA ILE A 342 17.63 -5.86 5.74
C ILE A 342 17.92 -5.35 7.16
N SER A 343 16.89 -5.20 8.00
CA SER A 343 17.02 -4.72 9.37
C SER A 343 17.83 -5.66 10.27
N GLY A 344 17.84 -6.96 9.98
CA GLY A 344 18.63 -7.96 10.70
C GLY A 344 20.14 -7.90 10.43
N ARG A 345 20.60 -7.11 9.44
CA ARG A 345 22.02 -6.97 9.12
C ARG A 345 22.63 -5.72 9.76
N SER A 346 23.54 -5.95 10.70
CA SER A 346 24.41 -4.91 11.26
C SER A 346 25.24 -4.25 10.15
N GLY A 347 25.02 -2.95 9.91
CA GLY A 347 25.71 -2.18 8.87
C GLY A 347 24.97 -2.10 7.52
N ALA A 348 23.74 -2.59 7.41
CA ALA A 348 22.96 -2.41 6.20
C ALA A 348 22.73 -0.92 5.84
N SER A 349 22.89 -0.58 4.56
CA SER A 349 22.63 0.77 4.05
C SER A 349 21.64 0.73 2.89
N ALA A 350 20.55 1.50 2.97
CA ALA A 350 19.60 1.68 1.88
C ALA A 350 19.84 2.99 1.15
N TRP A 351 20.06 2.91 -0.15
CA TRP A 351 20.34 4.05 -1.02
C TRP A 351 19.23 4.16 -2.04
N VAL A 352 18.53 5.28 -2.14
CA VAL A 352 17.52 5.46 -3.19
C VAL A 352 18.15 6.18 -4.36
N VAL A 353 18.15 5.53 -5.53
CA VAL A 353 18.84 6.02 -6.73
C VAL A 353 18.01 7.05 -7.49
N GLU A 354 16.73 6.75 -7.73
CA GLU A 354 15.82 7.61 -8.49
C GLU A 354 14.48 7.75 -7.76
N HIS A 355 13.82 6.64 -7.46
CA HIS A 355 12.57 6.67 -6.72
C HIS A 355 12.41 5.41 -5.87
N CYS A 356 11.81 5.58 -4.70
CA CYS A 356 11.39 4.50 -3.83
C CYS A 356 10.03 4.82 -3.25
N GLU A 357 9.00 4.18 -3.81
CA GLU A 357 7.61 4.54 -3.61
C GLU A 357 6.82 3.40 -2.97
N SER A 358 5.71 3.74 -2.31
CA SER A 358 4.78 2.78 -1.73
C SER A 358 5.51 1.78 -0.81
N ALA A 359 5.33 0.48 -1.03
CA ALA A 359 5.99 -0.59 -0.27
C ALA A 359 7.54 -0.52 -0.30
N CYS A 360 8.17 0.11 -1.31
CA CYS A 360 9.64 0.29 -1.30
C CYS A 360 10.10 1.12 -0.10
N THR A 361 9.31 2.09 0.35
CA THR A 361 9.67 2.93 1.50
C THR A 361 9.91 2.11 2.77
N ILE A 362 9.30 0.93 2.89
CA ILE A 362 9.49 0.00 4.00
C ILE A 362 10.91 -0.57 3.98
N LEU A 363 11.43 -0.95 2.81
CA LEU A 363 12.82 -1.42 2.64
C LEU A 363 13.81 -0.31 3.00
N PHE A 364 13.53 0.92 2.54
CA PHE A 364 14.35 2.07 2.83
C PHE A 364 14.43 2.36 4.34
N LEU A 365 13.28 2.39 5.02
CA LEU A 365 13.19 2.68 6.44
C LEU A 365 13.77 1.56 7.33
N ALA A 366 13.85 0.33 6.81
CA ALA A 366 14.38 -0.81 7.54
C ALA A 366 15.91 -0.82 7.69
N ALA A 367 16.63 -0.10 6.81
CA ALA A 367 18.07 -0.01 6.91
C ALA A 367 18.50 0.99 8.01
N PRO A 368 19.51 0.67 8.84
CA PRO A 368 20.02 1.59 9.86
C PRO A 368 20.71 2.81 9.25
N SER A 369 21.41 2.63 8.11
CA SER A 369 21.97 3.73 7.33
C SER A 369 21.12 3.98 6.09
N ARG A 370 20.80 5.24 5.83
CA ARG A 370 19.84 5.64 4.78
C ARG A 370 20.41 6.80 4.00
N GLN A 371 20.34 6.73 2.68
CA GLN A 371 20.82 7.80 1.82
C GLN A 371 19.88 8.00 0.63
N LEU A 372 19.62 9.26 0.31
CA LEU A 372 18.84 9.67 -0.84
C LEU A 372 19.80 10.30 -1.84
N MET A 373 19.91 9.72 -3.04
CA MET A 373 20.75 10.29 -4.10
C MET A 373 20.20 11.65 -4.55
N PRO A 374 21.02 12.52 -5.16
CA PRO A 374 20.53 13.76 -5.74
C PRO A 374 19.35 13.49 -6.70
N GLU A 375 18.31 14.33 -6.62
CA GLU A 375 17.04 14.22 -7.37
C GLU A 375 16.13 13.04 -7.04
N ALA A 376 16.60 12.09 -6.22
CA ALA A 376 15.82 10.93 -5.85
C ALA A 376 14.66 11.27 -4.90
N ARG A 377 13.58 10.48 -4.95
CA ARG A 377 12.34 10.77 -4.19
C ARG A 377 11.80 9.57 -3.42
N LEU A 378 11.19 9.86 -2.27
CA LEU A 378 10.40 8.91 -1.48
C LEU A 378 8.92 9.19 -1.67
N GLY A 379 8.14 8.18 -2.07
CA GLY A 379 6.71 8.30 -2.32
C GLY A 379 5.87 7.52 -1.31
N PHE A 380 4.93 8.18 -0.64
CA PHE A 380 4.05 7.57 0.36
C PHE A 380 2.58 7.67 -0.05
N HIS A 381 1.82 6.60 0.19
CA HIS A 381 0.35 6.59 0.10
C HIS A 381 -0.25 5.43 0.90
N ARG A 382 -1.57 5.45 1.10
CA ARG A 382 -2.31 4.38 1.79
C ARG A 382 -2.27 3.06 1.01
N ALA A 383 -2.23 1.92 1.69
CA ALA A 383 -2.30 0.61 1.06
C ALA A 383 -3.63 0.41 0.30
N SER A 384 -3.59 -0.41 -0.75
CA SER A 384 -4.76 -0.87 -1.50
C SER A 384 -4.85 -2.38 -1.40
N SER A 385 -6.03 -2.90 -1.08
CA SER A 385 -6.28 -4.35 -1.09
C SER A 385 -6.40 -4.92 -2.51
N GLY A 386 -6.47 -4.07 -3.53
CA GLY A 386 -6.80 -4.47 -4.91
C GLY A 386 -8.27 -4.89 -5.08
N THR A 387 -9.09 -4.75 -4.04
CA THR A 387 -10.53 -5.07 -4.05
C THR A 387 -11.37 -3.81 -3.91
N TYR A 388 -12.63 -3.87 -4.37
CA TYR A 388 -13.59 -2.78 -4.15
C TYR A 388 -14.21 -2.78 -2.75
N ASN A 389 -13.74 -3.65 -1.84
CA ASN A 389 -14.34 -3.81 -0.52
C ASN A 389 -13.61 -2.91 0.51
N PRO A 390 -14.31 -1.92 1.11
CA PRO A 390 -13.69 -0.98 2.05
C PRO A 390 -13.12 -1.66 3.30
N VAL A 391 -13.66 -2.80 3.72
CA VAL A 391 -13.19 -3.53 4.90
C VAL A 391 -11.77 -4.09 4.70
N PHE A 392 -11.47 -4.59 3.50
CA PHE A 392 -10.13 -5.12 3.21
C PHE A 392 -9.10 -4.00 3.05
N ASP A 393 -9.52 -2.86 2.49
CA ASP A 393 -8.69 -1.66 2.45
C ASP A 393 -8.36 -1.17 3.86
N GLU A 394 -9.33 -1.15 4.77
CA GLU A 394 -9.10 -0.75 6.17
C GLU A 394 -8.13 -1.70 6.89
N LEU A 395 -8.31 -3.02 6.70
CA LEU A 395 -7.42 -4.03 7.29
C LEU A 395 -5.98 -3.90 6.77
N ALA A 396 -5.80 -3.71 5.45
CA ALA A 396 -4.49 -3.52 4.85
C ALA A 396 -3.80 -2.24 5.36
N ASN A 397 -4.57 -1.16 5.54
CA ASN A 397 -4.04 0.10 6.06
C ASN A 397 -3.70 0.04 7.55
N LYS A 398 -4.44 -0.75 8.34
CA LYS A 398 -4.11 -1.01 9.74
C LYS A 398 -2.79 -1.79 9.87
N GLU A 399 -2.54 -2.76 8.99
CA GLU A 399 -1.26 -3.47 8.97
C GLU A 399 -0.13 -2.55 8.50
N LEU A 400 -0.34 -1.74 7.46
CA LEU A 400 0.63 -0.74 7.00
C LEU A 400 1.02 0.23 8.13
N GLU A 401 0.03 0.72 8.89
CA GLU A 401 0.26 1.59 10.05
C GLU A 401 1.17 0.90 11.08
N LYS A 402 0.86 -0.35 11.42
CA LYS A 402 1.65 -1.15 12.37
C LYS A 402 3.08 -1.37 11.88
N THR A 403 3.28 -1.65 10.59
CA THR A 403 4.59 -1.80 9.97
C THR A 403 5.40 -0.51 10.04
N TYR A 404 4.82 0.64 9.70
CA TYR A 404 5.53 1.91 9.81
C TYR A 404 5.85 2.31 11.25
N ARG A 405 4.96 2.03 12.22
CA ARG A 405 5.26 2.23 13.65
C ARG A 405 6.44 1.36 14.10
N LYS A 406 6.51 0.09 13.65
CA LYS A 406 7.65 -0.82 13.94
C LYS A 406 8.96 -0.27 13.38
N LEU A 407 8.91 0.43 12.25
CA LEU A 407 10.07 1.08 11.61
C LEU A 407 10.38 2.48 12.15
N ASN A 408 9.74 2.90 13.26
CA ASN A 408 9.90 4.21 13.89
C ASN A 408 9.63 5.39 12.94
N LEU A 409 8.72 5.23 11.97
CA LEU A 409 8.27 6.35 11.16
C LEU A 409 7.45 7.32 12.03
N PRO A 410 7.69 8.64 12.00
CA PRO A 410 6.94 9.59 12.81
C PRO A 410 5.42 9.55 12.54
N ASP A 411 4.60 9.72 13.59
CA ASP A 411 3.12 9.67 13.49
C ASP A 411 2.56 10.64 12.44
N TYR A 412 3.22 11.79 12.26
CA TYR A 412 2.88 12.76 11.23
C TYR A 412 2.97 12.15 9.81
N PHE A 413 4.07 11.44 9.51
CA PHE A 413 4.25 10.74 8.24
C PHE A 413 3.21 9.64 8.09
N ILE A 414 3.02 8.81 9.13
CA ILE A 414 2.03 7.72 9.10
C ILE A 414 0.62 8.26 8.78
N THR A 415 0.19 9.29 9.50
CA THR A 415 -1.14 9.89 9.32
C THR A 415 -1.30 10.48 7.92
N ARG A 416 -0.27 11.16 7.40
CA ARG A 416 -0.31 11.76 6.07
C ARG A 416 -0.30 10.70 4.97
N THR A 417 0.46 9.61 5.15
CA THR A 417 0.46 8.42 4.28
C THR A 417 -0.93 7.81 4.20
N LEU A 418 -1.57 7.52 5.33
CA LEU A 418 -2.91 6.90 5.38
C LEU A 418 -4.01 7.81 4.80
N LYS A 419 -3.85 9.13 4.89
CA LYS A 419 -4.76 10.11 4.26
C LYS A 419 -4.55 10.23 2.74
N THR A 420 -3.38 9.86 2.24
CA THR A 420 -3.06 9.99 0.81
C THR A 420 -3.69 8.83 0.03
N PRO A 421 -4.61 9.10 -0.93
CA PRO A 421 -5.28 8.04 -1.70
C PRO A 421 -4.30 7.17 -2.49
N SER A 422 -4.61 5.88 -2.66
CA SER A 422 -3.78 4.91 -3.39
C SER A 422 -3.59 5.21 -4.89
N ARG A 423 -4.37 6.13 -5.45
CA ARG A 423 -4.27 6.62 -6.84
C ARG A 423 -3.36 7.84 -7.01
N SER A 424 -2.78 8.32 -5.91
CA SER A 424 -1.94 9.51 -5.86
C SER A 424 -0.75 9.26 -4.93
N MET A 425 0.29 10.09 -5.04
CA MET A 425 1.51 9.94 -4.26
C MET A 425 1.82 11.22 -3.51
N TRP A 426 2.21 11.11 -2.24
CA TRP A 426 2.81 12.20 -1.50
C TRP A 426 4.33 12.04 -1.51
N TYR A 427 5.02 13.07 -1.97
CA TYR A 427 6.48 13.18 -1.94
C TYR A 427 6.88 14.24 -0.91
N PRO A 428 7.43 13.85 0.25
CA PRO A 428 7.98 14.78 1.24
C PRO A 428 9.16 15.57 0.64
N SER A 429 9.35 16.82 1.09
CA SER A 429 10.53 17.59 0.67
C SER A 429 11.80 17.07 1.34
N MET A 430 12.97 17.38 0.78
CA MET A 430 14.26 17.02 1.37
C MET A 430 14.38 17.57 2.82
N ASP A 431 13.95 18.80 3.06
CA ASP A 431 13.93 19.41 4.39
C ASP A 431 13.01 18.68 5.37
N GLU A 432 11.87 18.18 4.89
CA GLU A 432 10.93 17.38 5.69
C GLU A 432 11.54 16.02 6.06
N LEU A 433 12.28 15.39 5.14
CA LEU A 433 12.99 14.13 5.41
C LEU A 433 14.13 14.32 6.42
N ILE A 434 14.89 15.41 6.30
CA ILE A 434 16.03 15.72 7.20
C ILE A 434 15.53 16.11 8.59
N SER A 435 14.56 17.03 8.68
CA SER A 435 14.02 17.52 9.97
C SER A 435 13.39 16.43 10.83
N HIS A 436 12.89 15.37 10.19
CA HIS A 436 12.34 14.19 10.87
C HIS A 436 13.33 13.01 10.96
N ALA A 437 14.61 13.21 10.62
CA ALA A 437 15.67 12.20 10.70
C ALA A 437 15.38 10.91 9.91
N LEU A 438 14.65 11.01 8.79
CA LEU A 438 14.50 9.90 7.84
C LEU A 438 15.77 9.71 7.02
N ILE A 439 16.50 10.79 6.76
CA ILE A 439 17.80 10.80 6.06
C ILE A 439 18.80 11.68 6.82
N PRO A 440 20.12 11.40 6.72
CA PRO A 440 21.14 12.29 7.25
C PRO A 440 21.16 13.60 6.44
N GLU A 441 21.56 14.68 7.11
CA GLU A 441 21.82 15.95 6.43
C GLU A 441 22.99 15.77 5.45
N PRO A 442 22.83 16.10 4.15
CA PRO A 442 23.90 15.95 3.17
C PRO A 442 25.07 16.89 3.49
N PRO A 443 26.31 16.53 3.12
CA PRO A 443 27.46 17.39 3.31
C PRO A 443 27.26 18.72 2.56
N LYS A 444 27.43 19.83 3.27
CA LYS A 444 27.24 21.19 2.72
C LYS A 444 28.48 21.74 2.01
N THR A 445 29.63 21.09 2.18
CA THR A 445 30.91 21.48 1.58
C THR A 445 31.30 20.49 0.48
N LEU A 446 32.39 20.77 -0.24
CA LEU A 446 32.98 19.82 -1.20
C LEU A 446 33.73 18.66 -0.54
N ASP A 447 33.93 18.73 0.79
CA ASP A 447 34.48 17.63 1.55
C ASP A 447 33.43 16.51 1.66
N ILE A 448 33.91 15.28 1.71
CA ILE A 448 33.11 14.07 1.92
C ILE A 448 33.45 13.46 3.28
N PHE A 449 32.58 12.59 3.80
CA PHE A 449 32.97 11.72 4.89
C PHE A 449 34.01 10.72 4.37
N LEU A 450 35.24 10.84 4.85
CA LEU A 450 36.34 10.00 4.37
C LEU A 450 36.12 8.55 4.82
N PRO A 451 36.23 7.57 3.90
CA PRO A 451 36.27 6.16 4.27
C PRO A 451 37.37 5.86 5.31
N PRO A 452 37.09 5.05 6.35
CA PRO A 452 38.01 4.83 7.45
C PRO A 452 39.19 3.92 7.04
N GLY A 453 40.41 4.31 7.45
CA GLY A 453 41.61 3.48 7.31
C GLY A 453 42.24 3.47 5.91
N ALA A 454 43.54 3.13 5.85
CA ALA A 454 44.34 3.17 4.62
C ALA A 454 43.95 2.09 3.59
N ASN A 455 43.25 1.03 4.02
CA ASN A 455 42.84 -0.10 3.20
C ASN A 455 41.40 0.01 2.70
N SER A 456 40.75 1.16 2.87
CA SER A 456 39.41 1.39 2.31
C SER A 456 39.42 1.19 0.79
N PRO A 457 38.46 0.45 0.22
CA PRO A 457 38.43 0.22 -1.22
C PRO A 457 38.11 1.52 -1.98
N LEU A 458 38.59 1.62 -3.23
CA LEU A 458 38.34 2.78 -4.11
C LEU A 458 36.84 3.09 -4.23
N LYS A 459 36.02 2.03 -4.29
CA LYS A 459 34.56 2.11 -4.38
C LYS A 459 33.96 2.98 -3.26
N SER A 460 34.46 2.88 -2.03
CA SER A 460 33.98 3.69 -0.91
C SER A 460 34.20 5.20 -1.10
N TYR A 461 35.29 5.58 -1.77
CA TYR A 461 35.55 6.98 -2.12
C TYR A 461 34.62 7.46 -3.25
N VAL A 462 34.46 6.65 -4.30
CA VAL A 462 33.53 6.92 -5.41
C VAL A 462 32.12 7.16 -4.89
N GLU A 463 31.68 6.32 -3.97
CA GLU A 463 30.35 6.37 -3.36
C GLU A 463 30.17 7.61 -2.47
N ALA A 464 31.16 7.92 -1.63
CA ALA A 464 31.12 9.11 -0.78
C ALA A 464 31.11 10.41 -1.61
N LEU A 465 31.84 10.45 -2.72
CA LEU A 465 31.80 11.56 -3.69
C LEU A 465 30.46 11.63 -4.42
N ARG A 466 29.92 10.49 -4.86
CA ARG A 466 28.63 10.44 -5.57
C ARG A 466 27.45 10.88 -4.68
N ALA A 467 27.56 10.65 -3.38
CA ALA A 467 26.61 11.14 -2.40
C ALA A 467 26.67 12.66 -2.17
N ASN A 468 27.75 13.34 -2.59
CA ASN A 468 27.88 14.78 -2.44
C ASN A 468 27.24 15.51 -3.66
N PRO A 469 26.27 16.40 -3.45
CA PRO A 469 25.53 17.06 -4.55
C PRO A 469 26.41 17.81 -5.55
N ALA A 470 27.47 18.48 -5.08
CA ALA A 470 28.35 19.25 -5.94
C ALA A 470 29.25 18.35 -6.79
N TRP A 471 29.76 17.27 -6.23
CA TRP A 471 30.51 16.25 -6.97
C TRP A 471 29.64 15.50 -7.97
N TYR A 472 28.40 15.20 -7.61
CA TYR A 472 27.42 14.60 -8.53
C TYR A 472 27.12 15.52 -9.72
N ALA A 473 26.90 16.81 -9.48
CA ALA A 473 26.70 17.79 -10.54
C ALA A 473 27.94 17.92 -11.45
N LEU A 474 29.14 17.92 -10.87
CA LEU A 474 30.41 17.93 -11.62
C LEU A 474 30.56 16.68 -12.50
N GLU A 475 30.22 15.49 -12.01
CA GLU A 475 30.25 14.25 -12.80
C GLU A 475 29.32 14.33 -14.02
N GLY A 476 28.12 14.88 -13.84
CA GLY A 476 27.17 15.11 -14.93
C GLY A 476 27.70 16.09 -15.98
N ARG A 477 28.53 17.06 -15.58
CA ARG A 477 29.14 18.05 -16.48
C ARG A 477 30.42 17.54 -17.16
N PHE A 478 31.25 16.84 -16.40
CA PHE A 478 32.56 16.31 -16.78
C PHE A 478 32.63 14.84 -16.36
N THR A 479 32.29 13.93 -17.27
CA THR A 479 32.28 12.49 -16.98
C THR A 479 33.66 11.99 -16.55
N GLY A 480 33.70 11.18 -15.49
CA GLY A 480 34.92 10.63 -14.88
C GLY A 480 35.54 11.51 -13.79
N SER A 481 34.89 12.59 -13.38
CA SER A 481 35.34 13.48 -12.28
C SER A 481 35.45 12.74 -10.96
N ILE A 482 34.40 12.00 -10.61
CA ILE A 482 34.31 11.27 -9.34
C ILE A 482 35.37 10.18 -9.29
N ASP A 483 35.53 9.41 -10.37
CA ASP A 483 36.51 8.31 -10.40
C ASP A 483 37.95 8.84 -10.28
N GLN A 484 38.27 9.94 -10.97
CA GLN A 484 39.57 10.60 -10.86
C GLN A 484 39.81 11.16 -9.45
N ALA A 485 38.80 11.81 -8.87
CA ALA A 485 38.91 12.35 -7.51
C ALA A 485 39.10 11.23 -6.49
N ALA A 486 38.32 10.15 -6.58
CA ALA A 486 38.42 8.98 -5.72
C ALA A 486 39.82 8.35 -5.77
N GLN A 487 40.40 8.21 -6.98
CA GLN A 487 41.74 7.67 -7.16
C GLN A 487 42.81 8.55 -6.50
N ARG A 488 42.72 9.88 -6.66
CA ARG A 488 43.67 10.82 -6.03
C ARG A 488 43.54 10.82 -4.51
N MET A 489 42.32 10.79 -3.99
CA MET A 489 42.07 10.72 -2.55
C MET A 489 42.60 9.41 -1.96
N LEU A 490 42.37 8.27 -2.61
CA LEU A 490 42.90 6.98 -2.17
C LEU A 490 44.43 6.96 -2.19
N ALA A 491 45.06 7.46 -3.25
CA ALA A 491 46.52 7.54 -3.33
C ALA A 491 47.11 8.41 -2.21
N ALA A 492 46.50 9.56 -1.92
CA ALA A 492 46.90 10.42 -0.81
C ALA A 492 46.76 9.71 0.55
N ARG A 493 45.67 8.96 0.74
CA ARG A 493 45.44 8.18 1.96
C ARG A 493 46.46 7.06 2.14
N GLN A 494 46.77 6.33 1.07
CA GLN A 494 47.77 5.25 1.07
C GLN A 494 49.18 5.77 1.36
N ALA A 495 49.48 7.00 0.94
CA ALA A 495 50.70 7.72 1.32
C ALA A 495 50.69 8.24 2.77
N GLN A 496 49.70 7.87 3.59
CA GLN A 496 49.55 8.27 5.00
C GLN A 496 49.51 9.78 5.19
N LEU A 497 49.04 10.52 4.18
CA LEU A 497 48.82 11.94 4.30
C LEU A 497 47.62 12.21 5.22
N PRO A 498 47.60 13.37 5.92
CA PRO A 498 46.50 13.72 6.81
C PRO A 498 45.19 13.93 6.03
N ASP A 499 44.05 13.82 6.72
CA ASP A 499 42.70 13.89 6.13
C ASP A 499 42.48 15.15 5.28
N GLU A 500 43.09 16.27 5.69
CA GLU A 500 43.09 17.49 4.91
C GLU A 500 43.78 17.27 3.56
N ALA A 501 44.99 16.74 3.54
CA ALA A 501 45.68 16.46 2.28
C ALA A 501 44.90 15.47 1.39
N VAL A 502 44.21 14.50 2.00
CA VAL A 502 43.34 13.56 1.28
C VAL A 502 42.23 14.29 0.54
N GLN A 503 41.41 15.14 1.18
CA GLN A 503 40.36 15.81 0.39
C GLN A 503 40.87 16.94 -0.50
N ALA A 504 42.02 17.54 -0.19
CA ALA A 504 42.65 18.48 -1.11
C ALA A 504 43.03 17.77 -2.42
N ALA A 505 43.45 16.50 -2.36
CA ALA A 505 43.73 15.69 -3.53
C ALA A 505 42.50 15.44 -4.41
N GLY A 506 41.33 15.23 -3.80
CA GLY A 506 40.05 15.19 -4.50
C GLY A 506 39.74 16.52 -5.16
N PHE A 507 39.74 17.61 -4.38
CA PHE A 507 39.42 18.97 -4.85
C PHE A 507 40.29 19.43 -6.03
N MET A 508 41.55 18.98 -6.15
CA MET A 508 42.38 19.27 -7.33
C MET A 508 41.71 18.86 -8.65
N VAL A 509 40.95 17.77 -8.68
CA VAL A 509 40.22 17.34 -9.90
C VAL A 509 39.13 18.34 -10.25
N ALA A 510 38.33 18.76 -9.27
CA ALA A 510 37.32 19.80 -9.47
C ALA A 510 37.98 21.12 -9.92
N ALA A 511 39.13 21.47 -9.36
CA ALA A 511 39.84 22.70 -9.67
C ALA A 511 40.42 22.70 -11.11
N GLU A 512 40.95 21.58 -11.59
CA GLU A 512 41.38 21.39 -12.99
C GLU A 512 40.23 21.63 -13.99
N GLN A 513 39.03 21.16 -13.65
CA GLN A 513 37.83 21.32 -14.47
C GLN A 513 37.26 22.73 -14.42
N MET A 514 37.45 23.42 -13.30
CA MET A 514 36.88 24.74 -13.05
C MET A 514 37.38 25.80 -14.04
N GLY A 515 38.64 25.69 -14.50
CA GLY A 515 39.16 26.57 -15.54
C GLY A 515 38.34 26.52 -16.83
N THR A 516 37.92 25.32 -17.25
CA THR A 516 37.04 25.13 -18.40
C THR A 516 35.63 25.63 -18.08
N LEU A 517 35.11 25.28 -16.90
CA LEU A 517 33.75 25.63 -16.49
C LEU A 517 33.53 27.15 -16.56
N VAL A 518 34.42 27.95 -15.96
CA VAL A 518 34.31 29.42 -15.88
C VAL A 518 34.16 30.10 -17.25
N HIS A 519 34.77 29.52 -18.29
CA HIS A 519 34.69 30.06 -19.65
C HIS A 519 33.34 29.77 -20.32
N GLU A 520 32.68 28.67 -19.94
CA GLU A 520 31.38 28.26 -20.46
C GLU A 520 30.19 28.81 -19.65
N LEU A 521 30.46 29.47 -18.52
CA LEU A 521 29.44 30.02 -17.63
C LEU A 521 28.69 31.21 -18.22
N GLN A 522 27.44 31.33 -17.79
CA GLN A 522 26.65 32.55 -17.93
C GLN A 522 27.30 33.72 -17.18
N PRO A 523 27.17 34.96 -17.67
CA PRO A 523 27.76 36.14 -17.01
C PRO A 523 27.38 36.27 -15.53
N VAL A 524 26.14 35.92 -15.17
CA VAL A 524 25.65 35.96 -13.78
C VAL A 524 26.45 35.04 -12.86
N LEU A 525 26.71 33.80 -13.27
CA LEU A 525 27.46 32.82 -12.47
C LEU A 525 28.95 33.21 -12.37
N ARG A 526 29.50 33.83 -13.42
CA ARG A 526 30.87 34.36 -13.40
C ARG A 526 30.99 35.54 -12.45
N HIS A 527 30.00 36.43 -12.43
CA HIS A 527 29.96 37.54 -11.48
C HIS A 527 29.88 37.04 -10.04
N GLN A 528 29.03 36.04 -9.77
CA GLN A 528 28.96 35.39 -8.46
C GLN A 528 30.32 34.80 -8.03
N LEU A 529 31.01 34.12 -8.95
CA LEU A 529 32.35 33.59 -8.68
C LEU A 529 33.33 34.69 -8.28
N VAL A 530 33.37 35.80 -9.02
CA VAL A 530 34.29 36.90 -8.72
C VAL A 530 34.02 37.48 -7.34
N ARG A 531 32.74 37.61 -6.96
CA ARG A 531 32.37 38.02 -5.60
C ARG A 531 32.78 37.02 -4.53
N GLN A 532 32.70 35.72 -4.82
CA GLN A 532 33.19 34.68 -3.91
C GLN A 532 34.71 34.75 -3.76
N VAL A 533 35.45 34.86 -4.86
CA VAL A 533 36.91 35.06 -4.84
C VAL A 533 37.28 36.26 -4.00
N GLU A 534 36.59 37.39 -4.19
CA GLU A 534 36.81 38.59 -3.39
C GLU A 534 36.58 38.35 -1.90
N ALA A 535 35.46 37.71 -1.53
CA ALA A 535 35.14 37.39 -0.13
C ALA A 535 36.19 36.46 0.50
N GLN A 536 36.64 35.44 -0.24
CA GLN A 536 37.68 34.52 0.21
C GLN A 536 39.04 35.21 0.37
N LEU A 537 39.44 36.06 -0.57
CA LEU A 537 40.69 36.83 -0.48
C LEU A 537 40.66 37.80 0.70
N ARG A 538 39.51 38.46 0.96
CA ARG A 538 39.34 39.34 2.13
C ARG A 538 39.41 38.54 3.43
N ALA A 539 38.76 37.38 3.51
CA ALA A 539 38.82 36.49 4.66
C ALA A 539 40.24 35.95 4.91
N ALA A 540 40.96 35.55 3.86
CA ALA A 540 42.35 35.13 3.95
C ALA A 540 43.27 36.28 4.38
N LYS A 541 43.09 37.48 3.82
CA LYS A 541 43.84 38.69 4.21
C LYS A 541 43.64 39.05 5.68
N ALA A 542 42.42 38.86 6.21
CA ALA A 542 42.13 39.08 7.62
C ALA A 542 42.92 38.14 8.55
N GLN A 543 43.34 36.97 8.05
CA GLN A 543 44.21 36.04 8.78
C GLN A 543 45.70 36.43 8.63
N SER A 544 46.20 36.48 7.40
CA SER A 544 47.55 36.99 7.11
C SER A 544 47.72 37.39 5.64
N LEU A 545 48.74 38.21 5.37
CA LEU A 545 49.10 38.57 4.00
C LEU A 545 49.63 37.35 3.23
N GLU A 546 50.36 36.44 3.88
CA GLU A 546 50.83 35.21 3.23
C GLU A 546 49.67 34.28 2.88
N ALA A 547 48.65 34.16 3.74
CA ALA A 547 47.47 33.34 3.47
C ALA A 547 46.72 33.86 2.24
N CYS A 548 46.52 35.17 2.14
CA CYS A 548 45.92 35.77 0.95
C CYS A 548 46.76 35.56 -0.31
N GLN A 549 48.08 35.79 -0.23
CA GLN A 549 48.98 35.63 -1.37
C GLN A 549 49.09 34.16 -1.81
N GLY A 550 49.12 33.22 -0.87
CA GLY A 550 49.16 31.78 -1.13
C GLY A 550 47.87 31.29 -1.77
N LEU A 551 46.71 31.76 -1.30
CA LEU A 551 45.42 31.41 -1.88
C LEU A 551 45.29 31.94 -3.32
N LEU A 552 45.69 33.19 -3.56
CA LEU A 552 45.75 33.78 -4.90
C LEU A 552 46.75 33.04 -5.81
N GLY A 553 47.86 32.54 -5.25
CA GLY A 553 48.85 31.72 -5.93
C GLY A 553 48.43 30.28 -6.21
N GLY A 554 47.20 29.90 -5.86
CA GLY A 554 46.65 28.57 -6.15
C GLY A 554 46.96 27.50 -5.10
N GLN A 555 47.33 27.88 -3.88
CA GLN A 555 47.50 26.93 -2.78
C GLN A 555 46.13 26.50 -2.22
N LEU A 556 45.55 25.46 -2.81
CA LEU A 556 44.19 25.01 -2.51
C LEU A 556 44.00 24.57 -1.05
N ILE A 557 45.06 24.12 -0.37
CA ILE A 557 45.00 23.73 1.04
C ILE A 557 44.62 24.91 1.96
N LEU A 558 44.98 26.14 1.58
CA LEU A 558 44.65 27.34 2.36
C LEU A 558 43.16 27.67 2.33
N ARG A 559 42.40 27.17 1.34
CA ARG A 559 40.94 27.32 1.31
C ARG A 559 40.29 26.74 2.55
N ARG A 560 40.88 25.71 3.16
CA ARG A 560 40.36 25.07 4.38
C ARG A 560 40.43 25.92 5.63
N LEU A 561 41.27 26.95 5.62
CA LEU A 561 41.39 27.88 6.72
C LEU A 561 40.29 28.97 6.66
N LEU A 562 39.47 28.97 5.61
CA LEU A 562 38.38 29.93 5.46
C LEU A 562 37.19 29.58 6.37
N PRO A 563 36.33 30.57 6.70
CA PRO A 563 35.09 30.31 7.41
C PRO A 563 34.19 29.30 6.70
N LEU A 564 33.47 28.49 7.47
CA LEU A 564 32.60 27.42 6.97
C LEU A 564 31.55 27.96 5.97
N GLU A 565 31.05 29.17 6.19
CA GLU A 565 30.06 29.81 5.32
C GLU A 565 30.58 29.97 3.88
N LEU A 566 31.87 30.25 3.72
CA LEU A 566 32.50 30.35 2.41
C LEU A 566 32.66 28.98 1.75
N HIS A 567 32.91 27.92 2.53
CA HIS A 567 33.00 26.56 1.98
C HIS A 567 31.63 26.08 1.47
N VAL A 568 30.57 26.40 2.21
CA VAL A 568 29.19 26.09 1.80
C VAL A 568 28.81 26.88 0.55
N SER A 569 29.16 28.16 0.50
CA SER A 569 28.93 29.00 -0.67
C SER A 569 29.67 28.49 -1.90
N ASP A 570 30.93 28.04 -1.75
CA ASP A 570 31.71 27.44 -2.82
C ASP A 570 31.07 26.16 -3.35
N SER A 571 30.69 25.24 -2.45
CA SER A 571 30.03 23.98 -2.83
C SER A 571 28.73 24.23 -3.60
N HIS A 572 27.89 25.16 -3.11
CA HIS A 572 26.65 25.53 -3.78
C HIS A 572 26.90 26.15 -5.16
N TRP A 573 27.86 27.06 -5.27
CA TRP A 573 28.20 27.66 -6.55
C TRP A 573 28.74 26.63 -7.55
N VAL A 574 29.58 25.67 -7.10
CA VAL A 574 30.06 24.58 -7.95
C VAL A 574 28.90 23.73 -8.48
N GLN A 575 27.96 23.38 -7.61
CA GLN A 575 26.76 22.62 -8.00
C GLN A 575 25.92 23.39 -9.04
N GLU A 576 25.64 24.67 -8.81
CA GLU A 576 24.87 25.52 -9.71
C GLU A 576 25.59 25.73 -11.06
N ALA A 577 26.89 25.98 -11.01
CA ALA A 577 27.75 26.16 -12.17
C ALA A 577 27.79 24.92 -13.06
N ALA A 578 27.94 23.73 -12.47
CA ALA A 578 27.98 22.46 -13.20
C ALA A 578 26.65 22.14 -13.90
N ASN A 579 25.53 22.41 -13.24
CA ASN A 579 24.17 22.20 -13.77
C ASN A 579 23.73 23.29 -14.78
N SER A 580 24.47 24.40 -14.89
CA SER A 580 24.08 25.52 -15.74
C SER A 580 24.20 25.22 -17.26
N PRO A 581 23.32 25.80 -18.10
CA PRO A 581 23.40 25.67 -19.55
C PRO A 581 24.72 26.20 -20.11
N ARG A 582 25.28 25.51 -21.11
CA ARG A 582 26.48 25.95 -21.84
C ARG A 582 26.21 27.24 -22.62
N VAL A 583 27.01 28.28 -22.41
CA VAL A 583 27.02 29.45 -23.30
C VAL A 583 27.87 29.15 -24.54
N ARG A 584 27.35 29.45 -25.73
CA ARG A 584 28.06 29.28 -27.01
C ARG A 584 29.39 30.05 -26.98
N ARG A 585 30.51 29.37 -27.25
CA ARG A 585 31.88 29.92 -27.24
C ARG A 585 31.98 31.26 -27.98
N SER A 586 32.20 32.36 -27.26
CA SER A 586 33.06 33.43 -27.78
C SER A 586 34.49 32.89 -27.81
N SER A 587 35.30 33.20 -28.82
CA SER A 587 36.73 32.81 -28.90
C SER A 587 37.40 32.78 -27.53
N ASN A 588 38.04 31.66 -27.17
CA ASN A 588 38.83 31.54 -25.94
C ASN A 588 40.07 32.45 -25.95
N VAL A 589 40.44 32.97 -27.11
CA VAL A 589 41.55 33.92 -27.27
C VAL A 589 40.99 35.34 -27.16
N PRO A 590 41.43 36.12 -26.15
CA PRO A 590 41.10 37.54 -26.05
C PRO A 590 41.57 38.27 -27.31
N THR A 591 40.72 39.11 -27.89
CA THR A 591 41.18 39.99 -28.98
C THR A 591 42.11 41.09 -28.43
N PRO A 592 43.03 41.63 -29.23
CA PRO A 592 43.87 42.75 -28.80
C PRO A 592 43.06 43.95 -28.30
N VAL A 593 41.88 44.19 -28.90
CA VAL A 593 40.96 45.26 -28.51
C VAL A 593 40.36 45.00 -27.13
N GLU A 594 39.90 43.78 -26.85
CA GLU A 594 39.35 43.41 -25.54
C GLU A 594 40.39 43.57 -24.42
N LEU A 595 41.62 43.12 -24.67
CA LEU A 595 42.73 43.29 -23.74
C LEU A 595 43.02 44.77 -23.49
N GLU A 596 43.07 45.58 -24.53
CA GLU A 596 43.33 47.02 -24.40
C GLU A 596 42.22 47.74 -23.61
N VAL A 597 40.96 47.37 -23.84
CA VAL A 597 39.81 47.93 -23.09
C VAL A 597 39.94 47.64 -21.60
N VAL A 598 40.22 46.39 -21.23
CA VAL A 598 40.36 45.99 -19.82
C VAL A 598 41.60 46.62 -19.18
N ARG A 599 42.75 46.64 -19.88
CA ARG A 599 43.99 47.25 -19.38
C ARG A 599 43.85 48.74 -19.13
N ARG A 600 43.16 49.48 -19.99
CA ARG A 600 42.93 50.93 -19.78
C ARG A 600 42.00 51.23 -18.61
N ARG A 601 41.06 50.32 -18.29
CA ARG A 601 40.06 50.55 -17.24
C ARG A 601 40.51 50.07 -15.87
N LEU A 602 41.14 48.90 -15.80
CA LEU A 602 41.49 48.21 -14.56
C LEU A 602 43.00 48.03 -14.35
N GLY A 603 43.82 48.47 -15.30
CA GLY A 603 45.27 48.38 -15.25
C GLY A 603 45.84 47.15 -15.96
N PRO A 604 47.17 47.15 -16.22
CA PRO A 604 47.84 46.11 -17.01
C PRO A 604 47.80 44.72 -16.37
N LEU A 605 47.62 44.67 -15.05
CA LEU A 605 47.60 43.43 -14.26
C LEU A 605 46.25 42.71 -14.30
N ALA A 606 45.15 43.37 -14.70
CA ALA A 606 43.80 42.80 -14.58
C ALA A 606 43.56 41.55 -15.45
N PRO A 607 43.99 41.49 -16.73
CA PRO A 607 43.85 40.27 -17.52
C PRO A 607 44.67 39.11 -16.93
N GLY A 608 44.05 37.96 -16.71
CA GLY A 608 44.68 36.76 -16.17
C GLY A 608 45.06 36.79 -14.68
N MET A 609 44.70 37.84 -13.93
CA MET A 609 45.09 37.97 -12.52
C MET A 609 44.54 36.87 -11.61
N LEU A 610 43.45 36.19 -12.01
CA LEU A 610 42.81 35.09 -11.30
C LEU A 610 43.07 33.73 -11.96
N ALA A 611 44.01 33.65 -12.90
CA ALA A 611 44.29 32.41 -13.63
C ALA A 611 44.78 31.26 -12.72
N HIS A 612 45.49 31.56 -11.62
CA HIS A 612 45.95 30.56 -10.64
C HIS A 612 44.92 30.22 -9.57
N TRP A 613 43.74 30.84 -9.59
CA TRP A 613 42.76 30.71 -8.51
C TRP A 613 42.38 29.24 -8.22
N TRP A 614 42.38 28.41 -9.26
CA TRP A 614 42.04 26.98 -9.20
C TRP A 614 43.26 26.06 -9.11
N GLY A 615 44.45 26.60 -8.85
CA GLY A 615 45.67 25.82 -8.70
C GLY A 615 46.85 26.45 -9.43
N ALA A 616 48.05 26.15 -8.95
CA ALA A 616 49.28 26.57 -9.62
C ALA A 616 49.40 25.86 -10.98
N GLN A 617 49.46 26.64 -12.06
CA GLN A 617 49.59 26.11 -13.43
C GLN A 617 50.96 26.45 -14.03
N PRO A 618 51.62 25.48 -14.70
CA PRO A 618 52.90 25.73 -15.35
C PRO A 618 52.75 26.74 -16.50
N GLY A 619 53.68 27.69 -16.59
CA GLY A 619 53.73 28.70 -17.65
C GLY A 619 52.89 29.96 -17.40
N VAL A 620 52.25 30.10 -16.24
CA VAL A 620 51.48 31.32 -15.88
C VAL A 620 52.32 32.21 -14.95
N PRO A 621 52.48 33.52 -15.22
CA PRO A 621 53.30 34.44 -14.40
C PRO A 621 52.90 34.43 -12.92
N ALA A 622 53.82 34.74 -12.00
CA ALA A 622 53.47 34.77 -10.57
C ALA A 622 52.27 35.69 -10.30
N ALA A 623 51.38 35.24 -9.41
CA ALA A 623 50.19 35.99 -9.03
C ALA A 623 50.55 37.41 -8.55
N PRO A 624 49.78 38.46 -8.91
CA PRO A 624 49.99 39.82 -8.42
C PRO A 624 49.89 39.88 -6.89
N ARG A 625 50.27 41.02 -6.29
CA ARG A 625 50.10 41.21 -4.84
C ARG A 625 48.61 41.19 -4.49
N CYS A 626 48.23 40.41 -3.47
CA CYS A 626 46.84 40.30 -3.01
C CYS A 626 46.13 41.66 -2.85
N GLU A 627 46.80 42.66 -2.29
CA GLU A 627 46.21 44.00 -2.11
C GLU A 627 45.88 44.72 -3.42
N GLN A 628 46.71 44.55 -4.45
CA GLN A 628 46.46 45.11 -5.78
C GLN A 628 45.28 44.42 -6.44
N VAL A 629 45.16 43.09 -6.27
CA VAL A 629 44.00 42.34 -6.78
C VAL A 629 42.72 42.80 -6.11
N LEU A 630 42.70 42.94 -4.78
CA LEU A 630 41.53 43.44 -4.05
C LEU A 630 41.13 44.86 -4.49
N GLN A 631 42.10 45.75 -4.73
CA GLN A 631 41.82 47.09 -5.28
C GLN A 631 41.21 47.03 -6.69
N ILE A 632 41.69 46.12 -7.55
CA ILE A 632 41.12 45.94 -8.90
C ILE A 632 39.69 45.38 -8.81
N LEU A 633 39.42 44.44 -7.90
CA LEU A 633 38.07 43.90 -7.67
C LEU A 633 37.10 44.98 -7.15
N ASP A 634 37.55 45.86 -6.25
CA ASP A 634 36.78 47.02 -5.80
C ASP A 634 36.41 47.98 -6.95
N GLN A 635 37.33 48.17 -7.91
CA GLN A 635 37.09 49.00 -9.10
C GLN A 635 36.16 48.32 -10.10
N LEU A 636 36.31 47.00 -10.29
CA LEU A 636 35.48 46.18 -11.16
C LEU A 636 33.99 46.30 -10.80
N GLY A 637 33.67 46.31 -9.50
CA GLY A 637 32.30 46.46 -9.00
C GLY A 637 31.60 47.77 -9.44
N ARG A 638 32.37 48.79 -9.82
CA ARG A 638 31.88 50.12 -10.25
C ARG A 638 31.70 50.24 -11.77
N LEU A 639 32.13 49.26 -12.55
CA LEU A 639 32.01 49.30 -14.00
C LEU A 639 30.57 49.03 -14.46
N PRO A 640 30.15 49.59 -15.62
CA PRO A 640 28.90 49.20 -16.27
C PRO A 640 28.87 47.70 -16.58
N VAL A 641 27.68 47.09 -16.56
CA VAL A 641 27.48 45.63 -16.68
C VAL A 641 28.28 45.03 -17.85
N GLN A 642 28.18 45.57 -19.06
CA GLN A 642 28.88 45.03 -20.24
C GLN A 642 30.42 45.05 -20.11
N GLN A 643 30.96 46.13 -19.51
CA GLN A 643 32.42 46.24 -19.30
C GLN A 643 32.88 45.30 -18.20
N ARG A 644 32.06 45.16 -17.15
CA ARG A 644 32.31 44.23 -16.05
C ARG A 644 32.31 42.79 -16.53
N GLU A 645 31.32 42.37 -17.31
CA GLU A 645 31.24 41.01 -17.85
C GLU A 645 32.45 40.65 -18.72
N LEU A 646 32.93 41.60 -19.55
CA LEU A 646 34.15 41.43 -20.32
C LEU A 646 35.37 41.30 -19.40
N ALA A 647 35.52 42.18 -18.42
CA ALA A 647 36.65 42.14 -17.49
C ALA A 647 36.67 40.85 -16.67
N GLU A 648 35.53 40.43 -16.11
CA GLU A 648 35.38 39.17 -15.36
C GLU A 648 35.76 37.96 -16.23
N ARG A 649 35.42 37.97 -17.52
CA ARG A 649 35.87 36.95 -18.47
C ARG A 649 37.40 36.92 -18.59
N LEU A 650 38.02 38.08 -18.80
CA LEU A 650 39.46 38.17 -19.06
C LEU A 650 40.32 37.93 -17.81
N MET A 651 39.78 38.13 -16.60
CA MET A 651 40.51 37.89 -15.33
C MET A 651 40.91 36.43 -15.13
N PHE A 652 40.12 35.48 -15.64
CA PHE A 652 40.41 34.05 -15.57
C PHE A 652 41.07 33.49 -16.84
N GLN A 653 41.14 34.28 -17.92
CA GLN A 653 41.77 33.85 -19.17
C GLN A 653 43.27 34.07 -19.15
N ARG A 654 44.03 33.12 -19.71
CA ARG A 654 45.47 33.28 -19.88
C ARG A 654 45.75 34.39 -20.90
N PRO A 655 46.60 35.38 -20.59
CA PRO A 655 47.17 36.23 -21.63
C PRO A 655 48.01 35.35 -22.57
N ALA A 656 47.78 35.48 -23.88
CA ALA A 656 48.51 34.76 -24.91
C ALA A 656 49.99 35.16 -24.98
#